data_AF-A0A9W8J7W2-F1
#
_entry.id   AF-A0A9W8J7W2-F1
#
_cell.length_a   1.000
_cell.length_b   1.000
_cell.length_c   1.000
_cell.angle_alpha   90.00
_cell.angle_beta   90.00
_cell.angle_gamma   90.00
#
_symmetry.space_group_name_H-M   'P 1'
#
loop_
_entity.id
_entity.type
_entity.pdbx_description
1 polymer ?
#
loop_
_entity_poly.entity_id
_entity_poly.type
_entity_poly.pdbx_seq_one_letter_code
_entity_poly.pdbx_strand_id
1 'polypeptide(L)'
;MDKASFISTASSHDLTTHHRVNTSFDPAMGFGAAAKGHGVGRFNAGKLNNYLHGLNRRLQEENETLLSRVRKLEEDRKAEPPVESISAGSSRRSSGVHRRISTGGALDNVQEDIAEGWLEEKAQLEEMVEEFREEAEKLLVEKEEIEKELEKEKEGRERDQQRWKARVEEAEEEAMKIIENLGKNASEAEAKVAKAEAKAEQQRRELDREIEELKEELDLANDRASKAERLLENGKDLGGALNEANERISQLMGDMRNANTQIEDLQEEVVRSDHRIDELEKDLREDKDIIAHLEEELRTNVDALEAEQGKVEGMEAKINSLEEEVASMKEYVDELEEGAAVTVEQHERELAEAKATMEAMHIAEQQTADMIQDLEREAQRARDLTAQTEDALAEAHDKLVEDGAEIANLKGKISSLERERDKYQKMADMPHEPSWKATPLGPTEEELEALEQELDEANREIGRLNTLLSQSSAREAVDKAKDARIEMLEREREELLERNKALRMTYNEMTTPHKYVNGSTISPIHRQVLSMSIRAPRTPGAPLRDMSWLNNSTNDPTVSPLIAEIHRLQKELDVANDSIDDKLDRLEDAGLGVVGLTKKLEDARAKISRLEDEIARLSRKEDRYSRRLARARCKNCNTKLDLPHLITDESSYDLSRDDMEADPPTPFTKNSEALKNQLQLANASLDQLRTDMENLKADNKRLNVKVKETKQESRAGEKAKSNVQTELDKAKRTIADLERALSEERSRLRSIAAEQERAEKDKKHVLSDLRRAESDMDGVKQELQRLKQENNELEKELRQNTTADQKARLLETKVAENMDTIAQLRQERSFITKDHKDLQRRYSELSETVSRLREKHAAHSTSHDNWRHKLDLQVLEIDELKQALDDRSSQLKKAEREKERIASEKDGVAKTVSGLEADLRRVRRDAEAFGRDLRTLRAEKEKLESKLKEEVQKGERAKKQSQTQVRLLNEQLESQKQRAARALEVYESHVCAADSKQVSDLKMQHNKECKGLMVQIRYLKAKFTRESSFRGDLTYQKRYLLVLLAQFEKSERTIFASIARIGFPVKPQQAKRRRSLKSVAHVVVFMNRIKRNSEQWQEQRASKVAISAALEDVRRRRALAASS
;
A
#
# COMPACT_ATOMS: atom_id res chain seq x y z
N MET A 1 0.62 31.41 21.54
CA MET A 1 1.33 32.52 20.86
C MET A 1 1.81 31.93 19.57
N ASP A 2 0.93 31.97 18.58
CA ASP A 2 0.91 31.00 17.50
C ASP A 2 1.24 31.69 16.19
N LYS A 3 2.04 31.04 15.35
CA LYS A 3 2.15 31.38 13.93
C LYS A 3 1.85 30.12 13.12
N ALA A 4 0.71 30.14 12.46
CA ALA A 4 0.26 29.05 11.59
C ALA A 4 1.16 28.92 10.36
N SER A 5 1.54 27.69 10.02
CA SER A 5 2.28 27.38 8.80
C SER A 5 1.35 27.27 7.59
N PHE A 6 1.77 27.86 6.47
CA PHE A 6 1.09 27.72 5.18
C PHE A 6 1.35 26.31 4.60
N ILE A 7 0.28 25.59 4.26
CA ILE A 7 0.36 24.38 3.43
C ILE A 7 0.18 24.79 1.97
N SER A 8 1.23 24.62 1.17
CA SER A 8 1.15 24.73 -0.28
C SER A 8 0.49 23.52 -0.89
N THR A 9 -0.58 23.74 -1.64
CA THR A 9 -1.16 22.75 -2.55
C THR A 9 -0.35 22.68 -3.84
N ALA A 10 0.51 21.66 -3.98
CA ALA A 10 1.13 21.32 -5.26
C ALA A 10 1.34 19.80 -5.36
N SER A 11 0.46 19.18 -6.15
CA SER A 11 0.80 18.22 -7.21
C SER A 11 1.75 17.06 -6.88
N SER A 12 1.17 15.90 -6.53
CA SER A 12 1.90 14.62 -6.56
C SER A 12 0.95 13.42 -6.77
N HIS A 13 0.39 13.29 -7.98
CA HIS A 13 -0.01 12.01 -8.56
C HIS A 13 -0.12 12.17 -10.08
N ASP A 14 1.00 11.95 -10.76
CA ASP A 14 1.02 11.33 -12.08
C ASP A 14 2.39 10.64 -12.24
N LEU A 15 2.37 9.35 -12.61
CA LEU A 15 3.49 8.41 -12.90
C LEU A 15 3.15 6.97 -12.43
N THR A 16 2.08 6.39 -12.97
CA THR A 16 1.84 4.93 -12.91
C THR A 16 1.47 4.33 -14.28
N THR A 17 2.19 4.73 -15.33
CA THR A 17 2.21 4.03 -16.61
C THR A 17 3.61 4.08 -17.21
N HIS A 18 4.42 3.05 -16.98
CA HIS A 18 5.20 2.33 -18.02
C HIS A 18 5.95 1.15 -17.40
N HIS A 19 6.34 0.18 -18.23
CA HIS A 19 6.55 -1.20 -17.86
C HIS A 19 8.01 -1.64 -18.07
N ARG A 20 8.61 -2.36 -17.10
CA ARG A 20 9.91 -3.09 -17.15
C ARG A 20 11.17 -2.19 -17.25
N VAL A 21 12.33 -2.44 -16.64
CA VAL A 21 13.14 -3.67 -16.43
C VAL A 21 14.15 -3.46 -15.26
N ASN A 22 14.49 -4.52 -14.52
CA ASN A 22 15.64 -4.68 -13.60
C ASN A 22 16.04 -3.55 -12.61
N THR A 23 15.67 -3.72 -11.34
CA THR A 23 16.58 -3.45 -10.21
C THR A 23 16.40 -4.49 -9.10
N SER A 24 17.37 -5.39 -8.95
CA SER A 24 17.50 -6.23 -7.75
C SER A 24 18.09 -5.39 -6.61
N PHE A 25 17.25 -4.84 -5.73
CA PHE A 25 17.69 -4.23 -4.48
C PHE A 25 16.67 -4.46 -3.38
N ASP A 26 17.05 -5.27 -2.40
CA ASP A 26 16.21 -5.69 -1.28
C ASP A 26 16.29 -4.67 -0.12
N PRO A 27 15.18 -4.06 0.33
CA PRO A 27 15.18 -3.07 1.40
C PRO A 27 15.21 -3.69 2.82
N ALA A 28 16.00 -4.75 3.02
CA ALA A 28 16.14 -5.48 4.29
C ALA A 28 17.24 -4.91 5.24
N MET A 29 17.41 -3.58 5.30
CA MET A 29 18.39 -2.90 6.17
C MET A 29 17.75 -1.73 6.96
N GLY A 30 16.68 -2.04 7.70
CA GLY A 30 16.01 -1.11 8.62
C GLY A 30 16.62 -1.10 10.02
N PHE A 31 17.14 0.05 10.46
CA PHE A 31 17.74 0.22 11.79
C PHE A 31 16.69 0.12 12.93
N GLY A 32 16.69 -0.99 13.68
CA GLY A 32 15.91 -1.16 14.91
C GLY A 32 16.78 -1.04 16.17
N ALA A 33 16.83 0.14 16.79
CA ALA A 33 17.68 0.40 17.96
C ALA A 33 16.98 0.11 19.30
N ALA A 34 16.66 -1.16 19.61
CA ALA A 34 16.32 -1.60 20.98
C ALA A 34 16.23 -3.14 21.16
N ALA A 35 17.34 -3.82 21.50
CA ALA A 35 17.31 -5.08 22.29
C ALA A 35 18.74 -5.51 22.72
N LYS A 36 18.91 -5.92 23.98
CA LYS A 36 20.12 -6.65 24.44
C LYS A 36 19.87 -8.15 24.29
N GLY A 37 20.57 -8.84 23.38
CA GLY A 37 20.54 -10.31 23.35
C GLY A 37 21.22 -10.98 22.17
N HIS A 38 22.43 -11.49 22.38
CA HIS A 38 23.02 -12.67 21.72
C HIS A 38 22.83 -12.86 20.19
N GLY A 39 23.61 -12.11 19.40
CA GLY A 39 24.52 -12.65 18.38
C GLY A 39 24.01 -13.62 17.30
N VAL A 40 23.77 -13.08 16.09
CA VAL A 40 23.82 -13.80 14.81
C VAL A 40 24.58 -12.96 13.78
N GLY A 41 25.25 -13.59 12.81
CA GLY A 41 25.64 -12.93 11.55
C GLY A 41 27.00 -12.23 11.49
N ARG A 42 28.11 -12.97 11.62
CA ARG A 42 29.41 -12.45 11.14
C ARG A 42 29.36 -12.32 9.61
N PHE A 43 29.26 -11.08 9.13
CA PHE A 43 29.40 -10.72 7.72
C PHE A 43 30.67 -11.36 7.14
N ASN A 44 30.49 -12.27 6.18
CA ASN A 44 31.58 -13.10 5.69
C ASN A 44 32.38 -12.33 4.62
N ALA A 45 33.25 -11.42 5.08
CA ALA A 45 34.03 -10.51 4.25
C ALA A 45 34.86 -11.23 3.16
N GLY A 46 35.23 -12.49 3.37
CA GLY A 46 35.89 -13.31 2.34
C GLY A 46 34.98 -13.63 1.15
N LYS A 47 33.68 -13.85 1.37
CA LYS A 47 32.71 -14.02 0.28
C LYS A 47 32.48 -12.71 -0.48
N LEU A 48 32.36 -11.57 0.22
CA LEU A 48 32.29 -10.26 -0.44
C LEU A 48 33.55 -10.00 -1.27
N ASN A 49 34.73 -10.23 -0.72
CA ASN A 49 35.98 -9.94 -1.43
C ASN A 49 36.18 -10.87 -2.64
N ASN A 50 35.82 -12.16 -2.54
CA ASN A 50 35.81 -13.06 -3.70
C ASN A 50 34.77 -12.64 -4.75
N TYR A 51 33.60 -12.14 -4.35
CA TYR A 51 32.59 -11.63 -5.27
C TYR A 51 33.05 -10.34 -5.95
N LEU A 52 33.70 -9.41 -5.23
CA LEU A 52 34.28 -8.18 -5.79
C LEU A 52 35.48 -8.47 -6.70
N HIS A 53 36.32 -9.45 -6.38
CA HIS A 53 37.39 -9.90 -7.28
C HIS A 53 36.83 -10.62 -8.52
N GLY A 54 35.76 -11.42 -8.37
CA GLY A 54 35.05 -12.02 -9.50
C GLY A 54 34.37 -10.98 -10.39
N LEU A 55 33.74 -9.96 -9.80
CA LEU A 55 33.13 -8.84 -10.52
C LEU A 55 34.19 -8.00 -11.24
N ASN A 56 35.28 -7.61 -10.57
CA ASN A 56 36.39 -6.89 -11.20
C ASN A 56 37.02 -7.70 -12.33
N ARG A 57 37.11 -9.03 -12.18
CA ARG A 57 37.60 -9.91 -13.25
C ARG A 57 36.65 -9.95 -14.45
N ARG A 58 35.34 -10.10 -14.23
CA ARG A 58 34.33 -10.04 -15.30
C ARG A 58 34.31 -8.67 -15.97
N LEU A 59 34.38 -7.58 -15.22
CA LEU A 59 34.49 -6.22 -15.75
C LEU A 59 35.82 -5.99 -16.49
N GLN A 60 36.91 -6.66 -16.12
CA GLN A 60 38.15 -6.66 -16.90
C GLN A 60 38.00 -7.45 -18.20
N GLU A 61 37.41 -8.65 -18.16
CA GLU A 61 37.14 -9.48 -19.34
C GLU A 61 36.14 -8.79 -20.31
N GLU A 62 35.12 -8.08 -19.78
CA GLU A 62 34.20 -7.22 -20.55
C GLU A 62 34.90 -5.99 -21.13
N ASN A 63 35.77 -5.30 -20.37
CA ASN A 63 36.55 -4.20 -20.92
C ASN A 63 37.57 -4.68 -21.98
N GLU A 64 38.20 -5.84 -21.81
CA GLU A 64 39.10 -6.44 -22.80
C GLU A 64 38.35 -6.84 -24.08
N THR A 65 37.16 -7.43 -23.97
CA THR A 65 36.33 -7.75 -25.14
C THR A 65 35.80 -6.49 -25.83
N LEU A 66 35.36 -5.46 -25.08
CA LEU A 66 34.99 -4.16 -25.64
C LEU A 66 36.18 -3.46 -26.32
N LEU A 67 37.36 -3.45 -25.70
CA LEU A 67 38.59 -2.92 -26.32
C LEU A 67 39.01 -3.74 -27.56
N SER A 68 38.79 -5.05 -27.57
CA SER A 68 39.03 -5.88 -28.76
C SER A 68 38.04 -5.56 -29.89
N ARG A 69 36.79 -5.22 -29.55
CA ARG A 69 35.74 -4.84 -30.50
C ARG A 69 35.97 -3.42 -31.03
N VAL A 70 36.41 -2.49 -30.19
CA VAL A 70 36.87 -1.15 -30.59
C VAL A 70 38.12 -1.26 -31.46
N ARG A 71 39.10 -2.12 -31.13
CA ARG A 71 40.25 -2.37 -32.01
C ARG A 71 39.86 -2.95 -33.36
N LYS A 72 38.97 -3.94 -33.40
CA LYS A 72 38.43 -4.45 -34.68
C LYS A 72 37.75 -3.35 -35.48
N LEU A 73 36.84 -2.59 -34.87
CA LEU A 73 36.19 -1.44 -35.53
C LEU A 73 37.19 -0.35 -35.95
N GLU A 74 38.29 -0.15 -35.23
CA GLU A 74 39.38 0.75 -35.63
C GLU A 74 40.28 0.16 -36.73
N GLU A 75 40.46 -1.16 -36.78
CA GLU A 75 41.21 -1.87 -37.82
C GLU A 75 40.40 -1.93 -39.11
N ASP A 76 39.12 -2.25 -39.04
CA ASP A 76 38.14 -2.16 -40.13
C ASP A 76 38.07 -0.72 -40.67
N ARG A 77 38.05 0.29 -39.78
CA ARG A 77 38.10 1.73 -40.14
C ARG A 77 39.49 2.23 -40.58
N LYS A 78 40.56 1.46 -40.39
CA LYS A 78 41.92 1.74 -40.92
C LYS A 78 42.23 0.92 -42.19
N ALA A 79 41.41 -0.08 -42.51
CA ALA A 79 41.48 -0.85 -43.75
C ALA A 79 40.88 -0.09 -44.95
N GLU A 80 40.03 0.90 -44.69
CA GLU A 80 39.62 1.90 -45.69
C GLU A 80 40.64 3.07 -45.75
N PRO A 81 41.15 3.45 -46.93
CA PRO A 81 42.00 4.63 -47.06
C PRO A 81 41.16 5.91 -46.92
N PRO A 82 41.72 6.99 -46.35
CA PRO A 82 40.94 8.16 -45.97
C PRO A 82 40.49 8.96 -47.20
N VAL A 83 39.18 9.15 -47.34
CA VAL A 83 38.61 10.19 -48.21
C VAL A 83 38.12 11.32 -47.31
N GLU A 84 38.97 12.34 -47.16
CA GLU A 84 38.57 13.60 -46.55
C GLU A 84 37.50 14.30 -47.41
N SER A 85 36.47 14.81 -46.76
CA SER A 85 35.44 15.64 -47.38
C SER A 85 36.02 17.00 -47.78
N ILE A 86 36.33 17.19 -49.06
CA ILE A 86 36.74 18.50 -49.58
C ILE A 86 35.54 19.22 -50.19
N SER A 87 35.06 20.23 -49.46
CA SER A 87 34.43 21.39 -50.08
C SER A 87 35.51 22.28 -50.72
N ALA A 88 35.21 22.76 -51.94
CA ALA A 88 35.90 23.80 -52.71
C ALA A 88 37.01 23.37 -53.70
N GLY A 89 36.78 23.70 -54.98
CA GLY A 89 37.88 24.16 -55.85
C GLY A 89 38.06 23.48 -57.21
N SER A 90 37.40 24.03 -58.24
CA SER A 90 38.00 24.23 -59.57
C SER A 90 38.44 23.03 -60.43
N SER A 91 37.53 22.62 -61.33
CA SER A 91 37.70 22.70 -62.79
C SER A 91 38.91 22.02 -63.49
N ARG A 92 38.54 21.15 -64.46
CA ARG A 92 39.19 20.82 -65.78
C ARG A 92 40.10 19.58 -65.90
N ARG A 93 39.55 18.64 -66.69
CA ARG A 93 40.05 18.13 -67.99
C ARG A 93 40.72 16.75 -68.06
N SER A 94 40.07 15.94 -68.91
CA SER A 94 40.64 15.14 -70.01
C SER A 94 40.97 13.68 -69.76
N SER A 95 40.46 12.83 -70.68
CA SER A 95 41.02 11.56 -71.19
C SER A 95 41.55 10.54 -70.16
N GLY A 96 41.04 9.31 -70.04
CA GLY A 96 40.41 8.46 -71.05
C GLY A 96 41.30 7.25 -71.39
N VAL A 97 40.79 6.30 -72.18
CA VAL A 97 41.51 5.14 -72.76
C VAL A 97 41.74 3.93 -71.83
N HIS A 98 40.92 2.89 -72.05
CA HIS A 98 41.23 1.43 -72.15
C HIS A 98 42.17 0.73 -71.12
N ARG A 99 42.02 -0.57 -70.81
CA ARG A 99 41.69 -1.69 -71.72
C ARG A 99 41.32 -2.97 -70.93
N ARG A 100 40.23 -3.65 -71.30
CA ARG A 100 40.11 -5.13 -71.23
C ARG A 100 39.35 -5.62 -72.49
N ILE A 101 39.95 -6.59 -73.17
CA ILE A 101 39.57 -7.30 -74.41
C ILE A 101 40.15 -8.71 -74.20
N SER A 102 39.62 -9.87 -74.57
CA SER A 102 38.38 -10.36 -75.21
C SER A 102 37.97 -11.63 -74.42
N THR A 103 36.80 -12.27 -74.47
CA THR A 103 35.95 -12.80 -75.56
C THR A 103 34.52 -13.03 -74.98
N GLY A 104 33.40 -13.12 -75.69
CA GLY A 104 33.11 -13.12 -77.13
C GLY A 104 31.99 -14.13 -77.44
N GLY A 105 30.77 -13.70 -77.76
CA GLY A 105 29.66 -14.60 -78.10
C GLY A 105 28.25 -14.01 -77.96
N ALA A 106 27.66 -13.66 -79.11
CA ALA A 106 26.26 -13.32 -79.43
C ALA A 106 25.16 -13.42 -78.35
N LEU A 107 24.30 -12.39 -78.26
CA LEU A 107 22.98 -12.44 -78.91
C LEU A 107 22.37 -11.03 -79.09
N ASP A 108 21.41 -10.94 -80.01
CA ASP A 108 20.84 -9.71 -80.58
C ASP A 108 19.38 -9.52 -80.14
N ASN A 109 18.93 -8.26 -80.04
CA ASN A 109 17.60 -7.78 -79.60
C ASN A 109 17.16 -8.06 -78.15
N VAL A 110 16.80 -6.99 -77.42
CA VAL A 110 15.43 -6.67 -76.91
C VAL A 110 15.45 -5.41 -76.01
N GLN A 111 14.56 -4.45 -76.32
CA GLN A 111 14.01 -3.33 -75.54
C GLN A 111 14.83 -2.55 -74.48
N GLU A 112 14.86 -1.22 -74.67
CA GLU A 112 15.09 -0.20 -73.63
C GLU A 112 13.84 -0.08 -72.71
N ASP A 113 13.75 -0.87 -71.63
CA ASP A 113 12.68 -0.71 -70.60
C ASP A 113 13.13 -1.00 -69.14
N ILE A 114 14.33 -1.55 -68.92
CA ILE A 114 14.79 -1.98 -67.58
C ILE A 114 15.58 -0.86 -66.84
N ALA A 115 16.04 0.16 -67.55
CA ALA A 115 16.84 1.24 -66.97
C ALA A 115 16.02 2.27 -66.17
N GLU A 116 14.73 2.44 -66.46
CA GLU A 116 13.87 3.43 -65.79
C GLU A 116 13.40 2.91 -64.42
N GLY A 117 12.97 1.65 -64.32
CA GLY A 117 12.55 1.05 -63.05
C GLY A 117 13.63 1.07 -61.96
N TRP A 118 14.90 0.85 -62.30
CA TRP A 118 16.00 0.89 -61.33
C TRP A 118 16.34 2.32 -60.86
N LEU A 119 15.98 3.34 -61.63
CA LEU A 119 16.08 4.75 -61.22
C LEU A 119 14.90 5.15 -60.32
N GLU A 120 13.71 4.63 -60.57
CA GLU A 120 12.54 4.84 -59.70
C GLU A 120 12.67 4.12 -58.36
N GLU A 121 13.09 2.85 -58.34
CA GLU A 121 13.39 2.11 -57.09
C GLU A 121 14.50 2.79 -56.29
N LYS A 122 15.53 3.29 -56.97
CA LYS A 122 16.60 4.05 -56.32
C LYS A 122 16.09 5.38 -55.74
N ALA A 123 15.24 6.11 -56.46
CA ALA A 123 14.66 7.37 -55.98
C ALA A 123 13.77 7.14 -54.74
N GLN A 124 12.97 6.07 -54.73
CA GLN A 124 12.15 5.68 -53.55
C GLN A 124 13.02 5.32 -52.35
N LEU A 125 14.15 4.61 -52.55
CA LEU A 125 15.10 4.32 -51.48
C LEU A 125 15.86 5.55 -51.00
N GLU A 126 16.16 6.51 -51.88
CA GLU A 126 16.76 7.80 -51.49
C GLU A 126 15.76 8.67 -50.71
N GLU A 127 14.48 8.68 -51.09
CA GLU A 127 13.38 9.35 -50.37
C GLU A 127 13.18 8.75 -48.97
N MET A 128 13.07 7.43 -48.83
CA MET A 128 13.00 6.76 -47.52
C MET A 128 14.23 7.02 -46.64
N VAL A 129 15.43 7.17 -47.23
CA VAL A 129 16.65 7.50 -46.48
C VAL A 129 16.68 8.97 -46.04
N GLU A 130 16.07 9.89 -46.79
CA GLU A 130 15.85 11.27 -46.31
C GLU A 130 14.77 11.33 -45.22
N GLU A 131 13.66 10.60 -45.34
CA GLU A 131 12.63 10.49 -44.30
C GLU A 131 13.23 9.98 -42.97
N PHE A 132 13.98 8.87 -42.98
CA PHE A 132 14.63 8.36 -41.77
C PHE A 132 15.73 9.30 -41.21
N ARG A 133 16.35 10.14 -42.04
CA ARG A 133 17.27 11.19 -41.56
C ARG A 133 16.52 12.31 -40.87
N GLU A 134 15.42 12.79 -41.46
CA GLU A 134 14.58 13.79 -40.79
C GLU A 134 13.99 13.28 -39.48
N GLU A 135 13.55 12.02 -39.41
CA GLU A 135 13.09 11.39 -38.18
C GLU A 135 14.21 11.29 -37.13
N ALA A 136 15.42 10.90 -37.53
CA ALA A 136 16.58 10.88 -36.64
C ALA A 136 16.96 12.29 -36.14
N GLU A 137 16.87 13.31 -36.99
CA GLU A 137 17.11 14.71 -36.59
C GLU A 137 16.02 15.23 -35.63
N LYS A 138 14.73 14.92 -35.88
CA LYS A 138 13.61 15.24 -34.98
C LYS A 138 13.82 14.59 -33.59
N LEU A 139 14.16 13.31 -33.55
CA LEU A 139 14.43 12.58 -32.30
C LEU A 139 15.67 13.13 -31.55
N LEU A 140 16.69 13.62 -32.25
CA LEU A 140 17.83 14.29 -31.62
C LEU A 140 17.44 15.63 -31.00
N VAL A 141 16.59 16.43 -31.65
CA VAL A 141 16.07 17.69 -31.10
C VAL A 141 15.19 17.42 -29.89
N GLU A 142 14.25 16.48 -29.97
CA GLU A 142 13.40 16.07 -28.84
C GLU A 142 14.23 15.59 -27.64
N LYS A 143 15.28 14.78 -27.90
CA LYS A 143 16.22 14.36 -26.86
C LYS A 143 16.94 15.55 -26.22
N GLU A 144 17.44 16.50 -27.01
CA GLU A 144 18.09 17.70 -26.47
C GLU A 144 17.12 18.57 -25.64
N GLU A 145 15.85 18.65 -26.02
CA GLU A 145 14.83 19.37 -25.24
C GLU A 145 14.55 18.68 -23.90
N ILE A 146 14.39 17.35 -23.90
CA ILE A 146 14.22 16.55 -22.67
C ILE A 146 15.46 16.65 -21.76
N GLU A 147 16.68 16.63 -22.31
CA GLU A 147 17.91 16.84 -21.52
C GLU A 147 17.93 18.24 -20.87
N LYS A 148 17.53 19.30 -21.61
CA LYS A 148 17.41 20.67 -21.07
C LYS A 148 16.30 20.81 -20.02
N GLU A 149 15.22 20.04 -20.12
CA GLU A 149 14.18 20.00 -19.08
C GLU A 149 14.65 19.27 -17.82
N LEU A 150 15.35 18.14 -17.98
CA LEU A 150 15.95 17.39 -16.88
C LEU A 150 17.00 18.22 -16.11
N GLU A 151 17.80 19.04 -16.79
CA GLU A 151 18.71 19.99 -16.13
C GLU A 151 17.97 21.07 -15.34
N LYS A 152 16.93 21.70 -15.91
CA LYS A 152 16.10 22.68 -15.20
C LYS A 152 15.41 22.08 -13.97
N GLU A 153 15.00 20.81 -14.05
CA GLU A 153 14.38 20.08 -12.94
C GLU A 153 15.41 19.76 -11.84
N LYS A 154 16.62 19.32 -12.21
CA LYS A 154 17.75 19.13 -11.27
C LYS A 154 18.10 20.43 -10.54
N GLU A 155 18.29 21.54 -11.27
CA GLU A 155 18.51 22.86 -10.64
C GLU A 155 17.32 23.28 -9.75
N GLY A 156 16.09 22.94 -10.15
CA GLY A 156 14.89 23.12 -9.33
C GLY A 156 15.00 22.40 -7.98
N ARG A 157 15.30 21.10 -8.01
CA ARG A 157 15.50 20.28 -6.81
C ARG A 157 16.66 20.76 -5.95
N GLU A 158 17.76 21.22 -6.54
CA GLU A 158 18.89 21.82 -5.78
C GLU A 158 18.49 23.12 -5.10
N ARG A 159 17.79 24.02 -5.80
CA ARG A 159 17.27 25.27 -5.22
C ARG A 159 16.28 25.00 -4.09
N ASP A 160 15.42 23.99 -4.23
CA ASP A 160 14.48 23.60 -3.18
C ASP A 160 15.16 22.86 -2.01
N GLN A 161 16.20 22.07 -2.26
CA GLN A 161 17.02 21.48 -1.19
C GLN A 161 17.75 22.58 -0.38
N GLN A 162 18.29 23.60 -1.05
CA GLN A 162 18.91 24.76 -0.38
C GLN A 162 17.87 25.55 0.44
N ARG A 163 16.66 25.77 -0.11
CA ARG A 163 15.55 26.41 0.62
C ARG A 163 15.09 25.60 1.83
N TRP A 164 15.08 24.27 1.73
CA TRP A 164 14.77 23.39 2.86
C TRP A 164 15.85 23.46 3.94
N LYS A 165 17.14 23.39 3.57
CA LYS A 165 18.26 23.56 4.50
C LYS A 165 18.18 24.89 5.25
N ALA A 166 17.97 26.00 4.54
CA ALA A 166 17.83 27.32 5.15
C ALA A 166 16.63 27.42 6.13
N ARG A 167 15.48 26.78 5.82
CA ARG A 167 14.34 26.72 6.77
C ARG A 167 14.60 25.83 7.97
N VAL A 168 15.37 24.75 7.81
CA VAL A 168 15.78 23.88 8.93
C VAL A 168 16.75 24.63 9.83
N GLU A 169 17.74 25.34 9.28
CA GLU A 169 18.65 26.21 10.02
C GLU A 169 17.88 27.33 10.77
N GLU A 170 16.91 27.99 10.12
CA GLU A 170 16.05 28.99 10.77
C GLU A 170 15.21 28.38 11.92
N ALA A 171 14.64 27.19 11.72
CA ALA A 171 13.87 26.47 12.74
C ALA A 171 14.76 25.96 13.90
N GLU A 172 15.98 25.53 13.63
CA GLU A 172 16.98 25.15 14.65
C GLU A 172 17.40 26.38 15.47
N GLU A 173 17.61 27.54 14.84
CA GLU A 173 17.85 28.80 15.54
C GLU A 173 16.66 29.24 16.40
N GLU A 174 15.43 29.15 15.91
CA GLU A 174 14.23 29.46 16.69
C GLU A 174 14.06 28.48 17.86
N ALA A 175 14.29 27.19 17.65
CA ALA A 175 14.28 26.17 18.71
C ALA A 175 15.35 26.45 19.76
N MET A 176 16.58 26.81 19.38
CA MET A 176 17.64 27.20 20.32
C MET A 176 17.25 28.44 21.13
N LYS A 177 16.65 29.47 20.52
CA LYS A 177 16.13 30.66 21.22
C LYS A 177 15.01 30.29 22.21
N ILE A 178 14.12 29.36 21.86
CA ILE A 178 13.08 28.85 22.76
C ILE A 178 13.70 28.08 23.93
N ILE A 179 14.67 27.19 23.68
CA ILE A 179 15.37 26.43 24.73
C ILE A 179 16.13 27.36 25.67
N GLU A 180 16.81 28.39 25.15
CA GLU A 180 17.51 29.39 25.97
C GLU A 180 16.52 30.19 26.85
N ASN A 181 15.37 30.58 26.30
CA ASN A 181 14.33 31.27 27.06
C ASN A 181 13.65 30.38 28.10
N LEU A 182 13.43 29.09 27.80
CA LEU A 182 12.95 28.12 28.78
C LEU A 182 13.97 27.87 29.88
N GLY A 183 15.28 27.80 29.56
CA GLY A 183 16.36 27.71 30.56
C GLY A 183 16.46 28.95 31.45
N LYS A 184 16.25 30.15 30.91
CA LYS A 184 16.14 31.40 31.69
C LYS A 184 14.91 31.36 32.61
N ASN A 185 13.74 31.00 32.08
CA ASN A 185 12.51 30.90 32.87
C ASN A 185 12.61 29.84 33.99
N ALA A 186 13.27 28.71 33.73
CA ALA A 186 13.55 27.68 34.72
C ALA A 186 14.50 28.21 35.81
N SER A 187 15.63 28.83 35.45
CA SER A 187 16.56 29.38 36.44
C SER A 187 15.96 30.56 37.24
N GLU A 188 15.07 31.35 36.64
CA GLU A 188 14.26 32.34 37.37
C GLU A 188 13.25 31.71 38.33
N ALA A 189 12.62 30.59 37.96
CA ALA A 189 11.71 29.86 38.82
C ALA A 189 12.47 29.23 40.00
N GLU A 190 13.58 28.55 39.76
CA GLU A 190 14.49 28.02 40.78
C GLU A 190 14.98 29.13 41.72
N ALA A 191 15.38 30.29 41.19
CA ALA A 191 15.79 31.43 42.00
C ALA A 191 14.63 32.08 42.80
N LYS A 192 13.37 31.94 42.36
CA LYS A 192 12.18 32.35 43.13
C LYS A 192 11.89 31.34 44.25
N VAL A 193 11.97 30.04 43.97
CA VAL A 193 11.83 28.96 44.97
C VAL A 193 12.89 29.08 46.05
N ALA A 194 14.18 29.17 45.69
CA ALA A 194 15.28 29.31 46.66
C ALA A 194 15.15 30.59 47.54
N LYS A 195 14.58 31.67 47.00
CA LYS A 195 14.26 32.89 47.77
C LYS A 195 13.04 32.72 48.69
N ALA A 196 12.05 31.92 48.29
CA ALA A 196 10.90 31.59 49.13
C ALA A 196 11.32 30.66 50.28
N GLU A 197 12.12 29.63 49.99
CA GLU A 197 12.71 28.74 50.99
C GLU A 197 13.60 29.50 51.98
N ALA A 198 14.48 30.40 51.51
CA ALA A 198 15.30 31.22 52.39
C ALA A 198 14.48 32.16 53.30
N LYS A 199 13.33 32.67 52.82
CA LYS A 199 12.40 33.45 53.64
C LYS A 199 11.67 32.59 54.67
N ALA A 200 11.19 31.41 54.28
CA ALA A 200 10.53 30.47 55.18
C ALA A 200 11.50 29.97 56.27
N GLU A 201 12.77 29.74 55.92
CA GLU A 201 13.86 29.40 56.83
C GLU A 201 14.18 30.56 57.81
N GLN A 202 14.14 31.82 57.34
CA GLN A 202 14.26 33.00 58.20
C GLN A 202 13.08 33.14 59.17
N GLN A 203 11.84 33.01 58.68
CA GLN A 203 10.63 33.06 59.50
C GLN A 203 10.60 31.94 60.54
N ARG A 204 11.02 30.71 60.19
CA ARG A 204 11.17 29.61 61.16
C ARG A 204 12.16 29.97 62.26
N ARG A 205 13.33 30.53 61.90
CA ARG A 205 14.35 30.97 62.89
C ARG A 205 13.91 32.18 63.71
N GLU A 206 13.01 33.01 63.21
CA GLU A 206 12.39 34.11 63.96
C GLU A 206 11.36 33.55 64.96
N LEU A 207 10.46 32.67 64.52
CA LEU A 207 9.52 31.96 65.40
C LEU A 207 10.22 31.10 66.46
N ASP A 208 11.31 30.41 66.12
CA ASP A 208 12.11 29.63 67.07
C ASP A 208 12.73 30.54 68.15
N ARG A 209 13.20 31.74 67.78
CA ARG A 209 13.69 32.74 68.75
C ARG A 209 12.56 33.31 69.59
N GLU A 210 11.41 33.66 69.01
CA GLU A 210 10.24 34.13 69.75
C GLU A 210 9.76 33.06 70.76
N ILE A 211 9.78 31.78 70.38
CA ILE A 211 9.48 30.66 71.28
C ILE A 211 10.52 30.51 72.39
N GLU A 212 11.80 30.80 72.13
CA GLU A 212 12.87 30.74 73.11
C GLU A 212 12.82 31.94 74.09
N GLU A 213 12.58 33.15 73.58
CA GLU A 213 12.30 34.37 74.36
C GLU A 213 11.04 34.18 75.23
N LEU A 214 9.94 33.62 74.70
CA LEU A 214 8.74 33.32 75.48
C LEU A 214 8.97 32.26 76.57
N LYS A 215 9.88 31.30 76.36
CA LYS A 215 10.31 30.36 77.42
C LYS A 215 11.12 31.07 78.50
N GLU A 216 12.07 31.93 78.12
CA GLU A 216 12.82 32.74 79.09
C GLU A 216 11.91 33.69 79.88
N GLU A 217 10.91 34.30 79.23
CA GLU A 217 9.90 35.12 79.90
C GLU A 217 9.02 34.29 80.84
N LEU A 218 8.63 33.07 80.45
CA LEU A 218 7.87 32.15 81.31
C LEU A 218 8.68 31.75 82.54
N ASP A 219 9.95 31.39 82.37
CA ASP A 219 10.84 31.04 83.48
C ASP A 219 11.09 32.26 84.39
N LEU A 220 11.34 33.45 83.84
CA LEU A 220 11.44 34.69 84.60
C LEU A 220 10.13 35.06 85.32
N ALA A 221 8.96 34.77 84.74
CA ALA A 221 7.66 34.96 85.38
C ALA A 221 7.45 33.97 86.54
N ASN A 222 7.85 32.71 86.37
CA ASN A 222 7.82 31.68 87.40
C ASN A 222 8.78 32.02 88.56
N ASP A 223 9.95 32.57 88.22
CA ASP A 223 10.95 33.02 89.17
C ASP A 223 10.49 34.29 89.94
N ARG A 224 9.77 35.20 89.26
CA ARG A 224 9.08 36.35 89.89
C ARG A 224 7.92 35.90 90.77
N ALA A 225 7.15 34.88 90.37
CA ALA A 225 6.07 34.31 91.17
C ALA A 225 6.62 33.69 92.46
N SER A 226 7.67 32.86 92.39
CA SER A 226 8.30 32.27 93.59
C SER A 226 8.94 33.33 94.51
N LYS A 227 9.47 34.44 93.95
CA LYS A 227 9.94 35.60 94.73
C LYS A 227 8.77 36.37 95.37
N ALA A 228 7.64 36.54 94.68
CA ALA A 228 6.45 37.17 95.22
C ALA A 228 5.80 36.33 96.34
N GLU A 229 5.76 35.01 96.21
CA GLU A 229 5.30 34.09 97.26
C GLU A 229 6.15 34.21 98.53
N ARG A 230 7.49 34.28 98.41
CA ARG A 230 8.42 34.53 99.53
C ARG A 230 8.28 35.93 100.15
N LEU A 231 7.83 36.93 99.39
CA LEU A 231 7.58 38.28 99.90
C LEU A 231 6.21 38.39 100.59
N LEU A 232 5.22 37.61 100.15
CA LEU A 232 3.88 37.57 100.76
C LEU A 232 3.85 36.93 102.16
N GLU A 233 4.90 36.20 102.58
CA GLU A 233 5.06 35.74 103.97
C GLU A 233 5.32 36.90 104.95
N ASN A 234 5.88 38.03 104.50
CA ASN A 234 6.22 39.19 105.35
C ASN A 234 5.18 40.32 105.23
N GLY A 235 4.00 40.09 105.81
CA GLY A 235 2.79 40.93 105.64
C GLY A 235 2.84 42.37 106.19
N LYS A 236 3.58 43.27 105.53
CA LYS A 236 3.45 44.73 105.66
C LYS A 236 3.61 45.43 104.31
N ASP A 237 2.54 45.44 103.50
CA ASP A 237 2.15 46.58 102.64
C ASP A 237 0.82 46.32 101.88
N LEU A 238 -0.20 45.88 102.62
CA LEU A 238 -1.54 45.52 102.08
C LEU A 238 -2.31 46.68 101.44
N GLY A 239 -1.81 47.92 101.50
CA GLY A 239 -2.42 49.08 100.83
C GLY A 239 -1.94 49.24 99.39
N GLY A 240 -0.62 49.30 99.19
CA GLY A 240 0.00 49.33 97.86
C GLY A 240 -0.25 48.02 97.11
N ALA A 241 0.00 46.89 97.76
CA ALA A 241 -0.21 45.57 97.18
C ALA A 241 -1.67 45.30 96.78
N LEU A 242 -2.67 45.96 97.39
CA LEU A 242 -4.09 45.83 96.99
C LEU A 242 -4.42 46.68 95.75
N ASN A 243 -3.83 47.86 95.61
CA ASN A 243 -3.98 48.65 94.38
C ASN A 243 -3.23 47.98 93.22
N GLU A 244 -1.99 47.54 93.44
CA GLU A 244 -1.25 46.72 92.48
C GLU A 244 -1.99 45.41 92.17
N ALA A 245 -2.60 44.74 93.14
CA ALA A 245 -3.42 43.56 92.86
C ALA A 245 -4.68 43.89 92.05
N ASN A 246 -5.32 45.05 92.26
CA ASN A 246 -6.47 45.47 91.44
C ASN A 246 -6.06 45.90 90.02
N GLU A 247 -4.89 46.52 89.85
CA GLU A 247 -4.31 46.83 88.54
C GLU A 247 -3.89 45.54 87.82
N ARG A 248 -3.21 44.62 88.50
CA ARG A 248 -2.90 43.26 88.00
C ARG A 248 -4.17 42.47 87.68
N ILE A 249 -5.23 42.54 88.49
CA ILE A 249 -6.52 41.91 88.17
C ILE A 249 -7.18 42.57 86.95
N SER A 250 -7.00 43.88 86.76
CA SER A 250 -7.52 44.59 85.58
C SER A 250 -6.73 44.26 84.31
N GLN A 251 -5.41 44.11 84.41
CA GLN A 251 -4.53 43.59 83.37
C GLN A 251 -4.89 42.14 83.05
N LEU A 252 -4.90 41.23 84.03
CA LEU A 252 -5.31 39.83 83.85
C LEU A 252 -6.75 39.68 83.32
N MET A 253 -7.67 40.61 83.58
CA MET A 253 -8.99 40.63 82.94
C MET A 253 -8.99 41.18 81.51
N GLY A 254 -7.99 41.99 81.13
CA GLY A 254 -7.68 42.31 79.73
C GLY A 254 -7.05 41.12 79.03
N ASP A 255 -6.00 40.54 79.62
CA ASP A 255 -5.28 39.39 79.09
C ASP A 255 -6.19 38.17 78.95
N MET A 256 -7.06 37.88 79.93
CA MET A 256 -8.08 36.83 79.80
C MET A 256 -9.14 37.12 78.73
N ARG A 257 -9.40 38.38 78.37
CA ARG A 257 -10.28 38.71 77.23
C ARG A 257 -9.55 38.48 75.92
N ASN A 258 -8.30 38.94 75.83
CA ASN A 258 -7.45 38.76 74.65
C ASN A 258 -7.16 37.27 74.39
N ALA A 259 -6.90 36.50 75.44
CA ALA A 259 -6.77 35.05 75.37
C ALA A 259 -8.08 34.36 75.00
N ASN A 260 -9.24 34.83 75.49
CA ASN A 260 -10.52 34.30 75.05
C ASN A 260 -10.81 34.60 73.57
N THR A 261 -10.49 35.80 73.06
CA THR A 261 -10.65 36.10 71.62
C THR A 261 -9.68 35.27 70.79
N GLN A 262 -8.41 35.12 71.22
CA GLN A 262 -7.46 34.20 70.56
C GLN A 262 -7.94 32.75 70.58
N ILE A 263 -8.61 32.29 71.64
CA ILE A 263 -9.21 30.95 71.72
C ILE A 263 -10.41 30.83 70.77
N GLU A 264 -11.22 31.88 70.61
CA GLU A 264 -12.32 31.92 69.63
C GLU A 264 -11.77 31.91 68.19
N ASP A 265 -10.75 32.72 67.89
CA ASP A 265 -10.05 32.76 66.60
C ASP A 265 -9.42 31.39 66.26
N LEU A 266 -8.70 30.77 67.20
CA LEU A 266 -8.14 29.43 67.05
C LEU A 266 -9.20 28.34 66.92
N GLN A 267 -10.38 28.48 67.55
CA GLN A 267 -11.50 27.56 67.36
C GLN A 267 -12.08 27.67 65.94
N GLU A 268 -12.21 28.89 65.40
CA GLU A 268 -12.60 29.08 64.01
C GLU A 268 -11.54 28.51 63.05
N GLU A 269 -10.25 28.71 63.31
CA GLU A 269 -9.17 28.14 62.49
C GLU A 269 -9.16 26.61 62.52
N VAL A 270 -9.38 25.99 63.69
CA VAL A 270 -9.54 24.53 63.79
C VAL A 270 -10.73 24.07 62.95
N VAL A 271 -11.90 24.71 63.06
CA VAL A 271 -13.09 24.35 62.25
C VAL A 271 -12.84 24.55 60.74
N ARG A 272 -12.12 25.60 60.34
CA ARG A 272 -11.70 25.78 58.93
C ARG A 272 -10.73 24.68 58.48
N SER A 273 -9.83 24.23 59.36
CA SER A 273 -8.88 23.15 59.06
C SER A 273 -9.56 21.78 59.00
N ASP A 274 -10.51 21.48 59.88
CA ASP A 274 -11.32 20.26 59.86
C ASP A 274 -12.14 20.20 58.56
N HIS A 275 -12.76 21.31 58.14
CA HIS A 275 -13.49 21.37 56.87
C HIS A 275 -12.58 21.13 55.65
N ARG A 276 -11.36 21.71 55.66
CA ARG A 276 -10.35 21.45 54.63
C ARG A 276 -9.85 20.00 54.64
N ILE A 277 -9.79 19.35 55.81
CA ILE A 277 -9.46 17.93 55.93
C ILE A 277 -10.60 17.07 55.35
N ASP A 278 -11.87 17.39 55.66
CA ASP A 278 -13.03 16.72 55.08
C ASP A 278 -13.07 16.83 53.53
N GLU A 279 -12.73 18.01 52.99
CA GLU A 279 -12.58 18.25 51.55
C GLU A 279 -11.45 17.40 50.96
N LEU A 280 -10.24 17.48 51.51
CA LEU A 280 -9.09 16.67 51.04
C LEU A 280 -9.31 15.16 51.20
N GLU A 281 -10.03 14.71 52.23
CA GLU A 281 -10.43 13.32 52.38
C GLU A 281 -11.47 12.88 51.35
N LYS A 282 -12.36 13.78 50.91
CA LYS A 282 -13.31 13.52 49.83
C LYS A 282 -12.56 13.42 48.49
N ASP A 283 -11.72 14.39 48.18
CA ASP A 283 -10.93 14.41 46.95
C ASP A 283 -10.02 13.16 46.86
N LEU A 284 -9.37 12.78 47.96
CA LEU A 284 -8.54 11.57 48.04
C LEU A 284 -9.35 10.25 47.99
N ARG A 285 -10.68 10.28 48.14
CA ARG A 285 -11.54 9.12 47.82
C ARG A 285 -11.92 9.13 46.33
N GLU A 286 -12.27 10.27 45.78
CA GLU A 286 -12.59 10.43 44.35
C GLU A 286 -11.38 10.08 43.47
N ASP A 287 -10.17 10.53 43.83
CA ASP A 287 -8.91 10.13 43.18
C ASP A 287 -8.66 8.63 43.25
N LYS A 288 -8.99 7.97 44.37
CA LYS A 288 -8.83 6.51 44.50
C LYS A 288 -9.81 5.75 43.62
N ASP A 289 -11.04 6.22 43.51
CA ASP A 289 -12.06 5.62 42.64
C ASP A 289 -11.67 5.82 41.16
N ILE A 290 -11.11 6.99 40.80
CA ILE A 290 -10.55 7.26 39.46
C ILE A 290 -9.34 6.36 39.17
N ILE A 291 -8.39 6.23 40.11
CA ILE A 291 -7.22 5.34 39.96
C ILE A 291 -7.68 3.88 39.81
N ALA A 292 -8.64 3.42 40.61
CA ALA A 292 -9.17 2.06 40.50
C ALA A 292 -9.84 1.82 39.13
N HIS A 293 -10.56 2.80 38.59
CA HIS A 293 -11.15 2.71 37.26
C HIS A 293 -10.08 2.69 36.15
N LEU A 294 -9.06 3.55 36.24
CA LEU A 294 -7.92 3.56 35.30
C LEU A 294 -7.08 2.27 35.39
N GLU A 295 -6.94 1.66 36.57
CA GLU A 295 -6.31 0.34 36.71
C GLU A 295 -7.14 -0.77 36.05
N GLU A 296 -8.47 -0.71 36.12
CA GLU A 296 -9.37 -1.64 35.44
C GLU A 296 -9.31 -1.46 33.91
N GLU A 297 -9.39 -0.21 33.43
CA GLU A 297 -9.19 0.10 32.00
C GLU A 297 -7.82 -0.37 31.51
N LEU A 298 -6.75 -0.11 32.25
CA LEU A 298 -5.40 -0.56 31.91
C LEU A 298 -5.32 -2.10 31.81
N ARG A 299 -5.94 -2.83 32.75
CA ARG A 299 -6.01 -4.30 32.68
C ARG A 299 -6.78 -4.78 31.46
N THR A 300 -7.96 -4.21 31.17
CA THR A 300 -8.73 -4.61 29.97
C THR A 300 -7.99 -4.30 28.66
N ASN A 301 -7.20 -3.23 28.62
CA ASN A 301 -6.35 -2.91 27.48
C ASN A 301 -5.13 -3.85 27.36
N VAL A 302 -4.55 -4.30 28.48
CA VAL A 302 -3.50 -5.34 28.49
C VAL A 302 -4.07 -6.67 28.02
N ASP A 303 -5.19 -7.13 28.56
CA ASP A 303 -5.86 -8.37 28.13
C ASP A 303 -6.21 -8.34 26.63
N ALA A 304 -6.66 -7.19 26.12
CA ALA A 304 -6.92 -6.99 24.68
C ALA A 304 -5.62 -7.02 23.85
N LEU A 305 -4.53 -6.44 24.35
CA LEU A 305 -3.24 -6.45 23.67
C LEU A 305 -2.59 -7.84 23.65
N GLU A 306 -2.71 -8.61 24.73
CA GLU A 306 -2.32 -10.04 24.76
C GLU A 306 -3.17 -10.87 23.76
N ALA A 307 -4.47 -10.58 23.66
CA ALA A 307 -5.34 -11.24 22.69
C ALA A 307 -5.02 -10.89 21.23
N GLU A 308 -4.61 -9.65 20.93
CA GLU A 308 -4.09 -9.30 19.59
C GLU A 308 -2.70 -9.90 19.34
N GLN A 309 -1.80 -9.95 20.34
CA GLN A 309 -0.50 -10.63 20.22
C GLN A 309 -0.68 -12.12 19.86
N GLY A 310 -1.56 -12.84 20.54
CA GLY A 310 -1.86 -14.23 20.20
C GLY A 310 -2.48 -14.42 18.80
N LYS A 311 -3.17 -13.40 18.26
CA LYS A 311 -3.59 -13.41 16.84
C LYS A 311 -2.42 -13.17 15.90
N VAL A 312 -1.48 -12.28 16.23
CA VAL A 312 -0.27 -12.05 15.44
C VAL A 312 0.58 -13.31 15.40
N GLU A 313 0.88 -13.94 16.54
CA GLU A 313 1.57 -15.24 16.59
C GLU A 313 0.84 -16.31 15.76
N GLY A 314 -0.51 -16.34 15.83
CA GLY A 314 -1.34 -17.23 15.02
C GLY A 314 -1.41 -16.90 13.53
N MET A 315 -1.01 -15.69 13.11
CA MET A 315 -0.81 -15.34 11.70
C MET A 315 0.63 -15.63 11.25
N GLU A 316 1.64 -15.34 12.08
CA GLU A 316 3.04 -15.69 11.83
C GLU A 316 3.22 -17.20 11.65
N ALA A 317 2.58 -18.02 12.50
CA ALA A 317 2.58 -19.48 12.33
C ALA A 317 1.96 -19.93 10.99
N LYS A 318 0.95 -19.22 10.48
CA LYS A 318 0.33 -19.49 9.17
C LYS A 318 1.20 -19.01 8.02
N ILE A 319 1.89 -17.88 8.17
CA ILE A 319 2.87 -17.39 7.20
C ILE A 319 3.98 -18.42 7.06
N ASN A 320 4.56 -18.89 8.18
CA ASN A 320 5.59 -19.93 8.17
C ASN A 320 5.11 -21.21 7.47
N SER A 321 3.89 -21.70 7.75
CA SER A 321 3.37 -22.89 7.05
C SER A 321 3.14 -22.65 5.55
N LEU A 322 2.71 -21.45 5.15
CA LEU A 322 2.57 -21.10 3.74
C LEU A 322 3.93 -20.90 3.05
N GLU A 323 4.96 -20.45 3.77
CA GLU A 323 6.33 -20.38 3.27
C GLU A 323 6.94 -21.76 3.08
N GLU A 324 6.68 -22.72 3.98
CA GLU A 324 7.02 -24.14 3.82
C GLU A 324 6.28 -24.79 2.63
N GLU A 325 4.97 -24.55 2.49
CA GLU A 325 4.20 -24.98 1.32
C GLU A 325 4.77 -24.38 0.01
N VAL A 326 5.08 -23.08 -0.01
CA VAL A 326 5.70 -22.41 -1.17
C VAL A 326 7.12 -22.93 -1.46
N ALA A 327 7.89 -23.30 -0.45
CA ALA A 327 9.19 -23.94 -0.64
C ALA A 327 9.05 -25.31 -1.31
N SER A 328 8.16 -26.18 -0.79
CA SER A 328 7.90 -27.49 -1.40
C SER A 328 7.32 -27.40 -2.83
N MET A 329 6.46 -26.41 -3.10
CA MET A 329 5.98 -26.16 -4.46
C MET A 329 7.08 -25.67 -5.41
N LYS A 330 8.07 -24.91 -4.93
CA LYS A 330 9.24 -24.52 -5.73
C LYS A 330 10.12 -25.71 -6.04
N GLU A 331 10.43 -26.55 -5.04
CA GLU A 331 11.19 -27.79 -5.26
C GLU A 331 10.51 -28.69 -6.30
N TYR A 332 9.18 -28.83 -6.25
CA TYR A 332 8.40 -29.57 -7.26
C TYR A 332 8.41 -28.91 -8.65
N VAL A 333 8.38 -27.56 -8.73
CA VAL A 333 8.53 -26.86 -10.01
C VAL A 333 9.93 -27.03 -10.58
N ASP A 334 10.97 -26.92 -9.76
CA ASP A 334 12.36 -27.16 -10.17
C ASP A 334 12.54 -28.60 -10.71
N GLU A 335 11.96 -29.61 -10.05
CA GLU A 335 11.93 -31.01 -10.55
C GLU A 335 11.22 -31.13 -11.91
N LEU A 336 10.11 -30.41 -12.13
CA LEU A 336 9.39 -30.39 -13.41
C LEU A 336 10.18 -29.64 -14.50
N GLU A 337 10.87 -28.55 -14.15
CA GLU A 337 11.73 -27.80 -15.09
C GLU A 337 12.96 -28.60 -15.49
N GLU A 338 13.61 -29.32 -14.57
CA GLU A 338 14.69 -30.26 -14.88
C GLU A 338 14.19 -31.41 -15.79
N GLY A 339 13.03 -31.99 -15.47
CA GLY A 339 12.40 -33.01 -16.30
C GLY A 339 12.07 -32.51 -17.71
N ALA A 340 11.52 -31.30 -17.81
CA ALA A 340 11.23 -30.65 -19.08
C ALA A 340 12.51 -30.38 -19.88
N ALA A 341 13.57 -29.86 -19.25
CA ALA A 341 14.85 -29.62 -19.89
C ALA A 341 15.45 -30.89 -20.52
N VAL A 342 15.40 -32.03 -19.80
CA VAL A 342 15.85 -33.33 -20.34
C VAL A 342 15.03 -33.75 -21.57
N THR A 343 13.70 -33.56 -21.55
CA THR A 343 12.87 -33.88 -22.73
C THR A 343 13.13 -32.94 -23.92
N VAL A 344 13.41 -31.66 -23.66
CA VAL A 344 13.77 -30.69 -24.70
C VAL A 344 15.12 -31.06 -25.33
N GLU A 345 16.14 -31.36 -24.52
CA GLU A 345 17.43 -31.82 -25.06
C GLU A 345 17.30 -33.12 -25.88
N GLN A 346 16.41 -34.04 -25.48
CA GLN A 346 16.16 -35.26 -26.25
C GLN A 346 15.51 -34.93 -27.60
N HIS A 347 14.47 -34.08 -27.62
CA HIS A 347 13.85 -33.67 -28.88
C HIS A 347 14.78 -32.83 -29.76
N GLU A 348 15.69 -32.02 -29.20
CA GLU A 348 16.71 -31.31 -29.98
C GLU A 348 17.71 -32.27 -30.64
N ARG A 349 18.10 -33.37 -29.97
CA ARG A 349 18.91 -34.44 -30.56
C ARG A 349 18.16 -35.14 -31.69
N GLU A 350 16.91 -35.53 -31.46
CA GLU A 350 16.05 -36.14 -32.49
C GLU A 350 15.86 -35.20 -33.71
N LEU A 351 15.73 -33.89 -33.49
CA LEU A 351 15.66 -32.88 -34.56
C LEU A 351 16.99 -32.69 -35.30
N ALA A 352 18.12 -32.80 -34.62
CA ALA A 352 19.45 -32.76 -35.24
C ALA A 352 19.70 -34.00 -36.11
N GLU A 353 19.35 -35.19 -35.63
CA GLU A 353 19.40 -36.44 -36.41
C GLU A 353 18.45 -36.39 -37.62
N ALA A 354 17.21 -35.91 -37.44
CA ALA A 354 16.28 -35.71 -38.54
C ALA A 354 16.82 -34.73 -39.60
N LYS A 355 17.43 -33.60 -39.19
CA LYS A 355 18.07 -32.66 -40.12
C LYS A 355 19.23 -33.31 -40.88
N ALA A 356 20.12 -34.03 -40.19
CA ALA A 356 21.23 -34.73 -40.83
C ALA A 356 20.76 -35.79 -41.84
N THR A 357 19.66 -36.51 -41.56
CA THR A 357 19.07 -37.45 -42.53
C THR A 357 18.42 -36.74 -43.72
N MET A 358 17.78 -35.58 -43.53
CA MET A 358 17.28 -34.78 -44.65
C MET A 358 18.40 -34.21 -45.52
N GLU A 359 19.50 -33.73 -44.93
CA GLU A 359 20.68 -33.27 -45.68
C GLU A 359 21.31 -34.42 -46.48
N ALA A 360 21.44 -35.61 -45.88
CA ALA A 360 21.92 -36.80 -46.58
C ALA A 360 20.98 -37.23 -47.74
N MET A 361 19.66 -37.16 -47.54
CA MET A 361 18.69 -37.42 -48.62
C MET A 361 18.78 -36.36 -49.71
N HIS A 362 18.95 -35.08 -49.37
CA HIS A 362 19.06 -34.01 -50.37
C HIS A 362 20.35 -34.13 -51.21
N ILE A 363 21.47 -34.53 -50.60
CA ILE A 363 22.71 -34.85 -51.31
C ILE A 363 22.51 -36.05 -52.25
N ALA A 364 21.79 -37.10 -51.81
CA ALA A 364 21.46 -38.24 -52.66
C ALA A 364 20.53 -37.86 -53.82
N GLU A 365 19.52 -37.00 -53.59
CA GLU A 365 18.67 -36.46 -54.64
C GLU A 365 19.47 -35.65 -55.67
N GLN A 366 20.39 -34.79 -55.23
CA GLN A 366 21.30 -34.05 -56.14
C GLN A 366 22.17 -35.02 -56.96
N GLN A 367 22.79 -36.02 -56.32
CA GLN A 367 23.57 -37.04 -57.03
C GLN A 367 22.75 -37.81 -58.06
N THR A 368 21.49 -38.18 -57.74
CA THR A 368 20.62 -38.85 -58.72
C THR A 368 20.17 -37.91 -59.84
N ALA A 369 19.96 -36.62 -59.58
CA ALA A 369 19.65 -35.63 -60.60
C ALA A 369 20.82 -35.42 -61.58
N ASP A 370 22.05 -35.32 -61.07
CA ASP A 370 23.26 -35.24 -61.88
C ASP A 370 23.45 -36.51 -62.74
N MET A 371 23.25 -37.70 -62.16
CA MET A 371 23.27 -38.97 -62.89
C MET A 371 22.20 -39.05 -64.00
N ILE A 372 20.98 -38.55 -63.74
CA ILE A 372 19.94 -38.47 -64.77
C ILE A 372 20.37 -37.53 -65.89
N GLN A 373 20.95 -36.37 -65.56
CA GLN A 373 21.43 -35.41 -66.55
C GLN A 373 22.57 -35.97 -67.41
N ASP A 374 23.48 -36.76 -66.84
CA ASP A 374 24.52 -37.45 -67.60
C ASP A 374 23.97 -38.56 -68.48
N LEU A 375 23.01 -39.35 -67.99
CA LEU A 375 22.29 -40.35 -68.80
C LEU A 375 21.50 -39.69 -69.95
N GLU A 376 20.94 -38.50 -69.76
CA GLU A 376 20.31 -37.71 -70.83
C GLU A 376 21.33 -37.23 -71.87
N ARG A 377 22.51 -36.76 -71.44
CA ARG A 377 23.63 -36.41 -72.34
C ARG A 377 24.15 -37.62 -73.10
N GLU A 378 24.17 -38.81 -72.51
CA GLU A 378 24.56 -40.06 -73.17
C GLU A 378 23.50 -40.54 -74.15
N ALA A 379 22.22 -40.52 -73.76
CA ALA A 379 21.11 -40.82 -74.64
C ALA A 379 21.06 -39.86 -75.85
N GLN A 380 21.38 -38.58 -75.66
CA GLN A 380 21.47 -37.62 -76.75
C GLN A 380 22.67 -37.91 -77.67
N ARG A 381 23.86 -38.15 -77.12
CA ARG A 381 25.04 -38.58 -77.91
C ARG A 381 24.77 -39.87 -78.70
N ALA A 382 24.01 -40.81 -78.13
CA ALA A 382 23.60 -42.03 -78.82
C ALA A 382 22.60 -41.75 -79.97
N ARG A 383 21.64 -40.83 -79.77
CA ARG A 383 20.74 -40.37 -80.86
C ARG A 383 21.51 -39.71 -81.99
N ASP A 384 22.44 -38.82 -81.68
CA ASP A 384 23.26 -38.12 -82.66
C ASP A 384 24.15 -39.11 -83.44
N LEU A 385 24.70 -40.13 -82.77
CA LEU A 385 25.42 -41.23 -83.42
C LEU A 385 24.49 -42.06 -84.33
N THR A 386 23.28 -42.42 -83.87
CA THR A 386 22.33 -43.17 -84.71
C THR A 386 21.91 -42.38 -85.94
N ALA A 387 21.66 -41.08 -85.82
CA ALA A 387 21.38 -40.20 -86.97
C ALA A 387 22.55 -40.19 -87.97
N GLN A 388 23.80 -40.05 -87.50
CA GLN A 388 24.98 -40.15 -88.36
C GLN A 388 25.09 -41.51 -89.07
N THR A 389 24.70 -42.62 -88.42
CA THR A 389 24.67 -43.93 -89.08
C THR A 389 23.51 -44.09 -90.07
N GLU A 390 22.36 -43.45 -89.82
CA GLU A 390 21.22 -43.43 -90.74
C GLU A 390 21.54 -42.61 -92.01
N ASP A 391 22.16 -41.43 -91.85
CA ASP A 391 22.65 -40.61 -92.95
C ASP A 391 23.71 -41.35 -93.79
N ALA A 392 24.67 -42.01 -93.14
CA ALA A 392 25.69 -42.81 -93.83
C ALA A 392 25.10 -44.03 -94.56
N LEU A 393 24.04 -44.64 -94.02
CA LEU A 393 23.31 -45.72 -94.68
C LEU A 393 22.48 -45.20 -95.87
N ALA A 394 21.93 -43.98 -95.78
CA ALA A 394 21.25 -43.32 -96.89
C ALA A 394 22.23 -43.01 -98.04
N GLU A 395 23.39 -42.41 -97.74
CA GLU A 395 24.43 -42.14 -98.75
C GLU A 395 24.96 -43.44 -99.39
N ALA A 396 25.10 -44.52 -98.61
CA ALA A 396 25.44 -45.83 -99.13
C ALA A 396 24.31 -46.45 -99.99
N HIS A 397 23.04 -46.20 -99.66
CA HIS A 397 21.90 -46.65 -100.46
C HIS A 397 21.84 -45.91 -101.80
N ASP A 398 22.03 -44.59 -101.81
CA ASP A 398 22.06 -43.80 -103.05
C ASP A 398 23.20 -44.25 -103.97
N LYS A 399 24.40 -44.50 -103.43
CA LYS A 399 25.52 -45.07 -104.21
C LYS A 399 25.20 -46.46 -104.78
N LEU A 400 24.49 -47.32 -104.03
CA LEU A 400 24.03 -48.62 -104.56
C LEU A 400 22.98 -48.47 -105.67
N VAL A 401 22.19 -47.38 -105.68
CA VAL A 401 21.27 -47.05 -106.77
C VAL A 401 22.04 -46.54 -107.99
N GLU A 402 23.06 -45.69 -107.80
CA GLU A 402 23.98 -45.24 -108.86
C GLU A 402 24.75 -46.41 -109.49
N ASP A 403 25.43 -47.24 -108.68
CA ASP A 403 26.09 -48.48 -109.11
C ASP A 403 25.11 -49.41 -109.83
N GLY A 404 23.86 -49.52 -109.34
CA GLY A 404 22.79 -50.28 -109.98
C GLY A 404 22.44 -49.77 -111.38
N ALA A 405 22.42 -48.45 -111.58
CA ALA A 405 22.22 -47.81 -112.87
C ALA A 405 23.43 -47.98 -113.80
N GLU A 406 24.66 -47.91 -113.28
CA GLU A 406 25.88 -48.22 -114.04
C GLU A 406 25.92 -49.68 -114.50
N ILE A 407 25.58 -50.63 -113.61
CA ILE A 407 25.45 -52.06 -113.95
C ILE A 407 24.37 -52.27 -115.02
N ALA A 408 23.25 -51.54 -114.97
CA ALA A 408 22.23 -51.60 -116.01
C ALA A 408 22.75 -51.06 -117.37
N ASN A 409 23.55 -50.00 -117.35
CA ASN A 409 24.18 -49.42 -118.54
C ASN A 409 25.26 -50.35 -119.13
N LEU A 410 26.07 -50.99 -118.28
CA LEU A 410 27.03 -52.03 -118.67
C LEU A 410 26.35 -53.28 -119.24
N LYS A 411 25.25 -53.74 -118.65
CA LYS A 411 24.41 -54.80 -119.23
C LYS A 411 23.84 -54.39 -120.60
N GLY A 412 23.41 -53.14 -120.76
CA GLY A 412 23.00 -52.58 -122.05
C GLY A 412 24.13 -52.63 -123.10
N LYS A 413 25.36 -52.27 -122.72
CA LYS A 413 26.55 -52.39 -123.58
C LYS A 413 26.85 -53.85 -123.93
N ILE A 414 26.82 -54.78 -122.97
CA ILE A 414 27.01 -56.23 -123.21
C ILE A 414 25.98 -56.73 -124.22
N SER A 415 24.68 -56.47 -124.02
CA SER A 415 23.63 -56.85 -124.98
C SER A 415 23.74 -56.15 -126.34
N SER A 416 24.46 -55.02 -126.45
CA SER A 416 24.78 -54.42 -127.75
C SER A 416 25.93 -55.16 -128.45
N LEU A 417 26.98 -55.54 -127.71
CA LEU A 417 28.13 -56.30 -128.22
C LEU A 417 27.74 -57.73 -128.61
N GLU A 418 26.82 -58.37 -127.87
CA GLU A 418 26.26 -59.67 -128.24
C GLU A 418 25.49 -59.62 -129.57
N ARG A 419 24.78 -58.51 -129.84
CA ARG A 419 24.12 -58.29 -131.15
C ARG A 419 25.10 -58.01 -132.28
N GLU A 420 26.33 -57.58 -131.99
CA GLU A 420 27.39 -57.48 -133.00
C GLU A 420 28.07 -58.82 -133.23
N ARG A 421 28.38 -59.59 -132.17
CA ARG A 421 28.83 -60.99 -132.27
C ARG A 421 27.87 -61.82 -133.14
N ASP A 422 26.56 -61.72 -132.89
CA ASP A 422 25.53 -62.42 -133.66
C ASP A 422 25.39 -61.94 -135.12
N LYS A 423 25.94 -60.78 -135.49
CA LYS A 423 26.07 -60.33 -136.90
C LYS A 423 27.31 -60.94 -137.56
N TYR A 424 28.45 -60.97 -136.88
CA TYR A 424 29.65 -61.64 -137.37
C TYR A 424 29.42 -63.15 -137.56
N GLN A 425 28.73 -63.78 -136.62
CA GLN A 425 28.41 -65.22 -136.66
C GLN A 425 27.42 -65.59 -137.78
N LYS A 426 26.70 -64.61 -138.36
CA LYS A 426 25.81 -64.79 -139.53
C LYS A 426 26.46 -64.46 -140.88
N MET A 427 27.74 -64.08 -140.89
CA MET A 427 28.54 -63.95 -142.13
C MET A 427 29.41 -65.18 -142.44
N ALA A 428 29.33 -66.24 -141.63
CA ALA A 428 30.22 -67.40 -141.72
C ALA A 428 29.69 -68.60 -142.56
N ASP A 429 28.42 -68.59 -142.99
CA ASP A 429 27.79 -69.72 -143.69
C ASP A 429 27.58 -69.46 -145.20
N MET A 430 28.46 -70.01 -146.05
CA MET A 430 28.23 -70.66 -147.37
C MET A 430 29.52 -70.60 -148.26
N PRO A 431 29.74 -71.57 -149.19
CA PRO A 431 31.06 -72.22 -149.22
C PRO A 431 31.77 -72.32 -150.60
N HIS A 432 33.11 -72.35 -150.59
CA HIS A 432 33.89 -73.16 -151.54
C HIS A 432 35.28 -73.55 -151.00
N GLU A 433 35.66 -74.80 -151.30
CA GLU A 433 36.96 -75.46 -151.08
C GLU A 433 37.95 -75.16 -152.23
N PRO A 434 39.20 -75.70 -152.26
CA PRO A 434 40.08 -76.20 -151.17
C PRO A 434 41.54 -75.67 -151.28
N SER A 435 42.47 -76.16 -150.43
CA SER A 435 43.75 -76.81 -150.84
C SER A 435 45.02 -76.51 -149.98
N TRP A 436 45.52 -77.57 -149.32
CA TRP A 436 46.94 -77.95 -149.08
C TRP A 436 47.77 -77.47 -147.85
N LYS A 437 47.99 -78.46 -146.96
CA LYS A 437 49.27 -78.96 -146.36
C LYS A 437 49.90 -78.30 -145.11
N ALA A 438 49.93 -79.12 -144.05
CA ALA A 438 51.08 -79.60 -143.22
C ALA A 438 52.19 -78.59 -142.80
N THR A 439 52.76 -78.65 -141.59
CA THR A 439 53.15 -79.82 -140.75
C THR A 439 53.38 -79.35 -139.28
N PRO A 440 53.60 -80.22 -138.28
CA PRO A 440 53.66 -79.83 -136.86
C PRO A 440 55.06 -79.42 -136.39
N LEU A 441 55.14 -78.71 -135.25
CA LEU A 441 56.08 -78.90 -134.14
C LEU A 441 55.70 -77.92 -133.00
N GLY A 442 55.89 -78.30 -131.73
CA GLY A 442 55.69 -77.39 -130.60
C GLY A 442 56.99 -76.69 -130.16
N PRO A 443 56.90 -75.45 -129.66
CA PRO A 443 57.87 -74.82 -128.76
C PRO A 443 57.16 -74.29 -127.47
N THR A 444 57.76 -73.69 -126.43
CA THR A 444 59.10 -73.74 -125.80
C THR A 444 58.92 -73.34 -124.32
N GLU A 445 59.95 -73.50 -123.47
CA GLU A 445 59.95 -72.99 -122.08
C GLU A 445 59.62 -71.48 -121.97
N GLU A 446 59.85 -70.70 -123.04
CA GLU A 446 59.52 -69.28 -123.14
C GLU A 446 58.00 -68.99 -123.03
N GLU A 447 57.14 -69.91 -123.48
CA GLU A 447 55.67 -69.77 -123.30
C GLU A 447 55.23 -70.10 -121.87
N LEU A 448 56.00 -70.93 -121.14
CA LEU A 448 55.79 -71.16 -119.71
C LEU A 448 56.31 -69.97 -118.88
N GLU A 449 57.47 -69.39 -119.20
CA GLU A 449 57.93 -68.15 -118.55
C GLU A 449 56.97 -66.97 -118.81
N ALA A 450 56.33 -66.89 -119.98
CA ALA A 450 55.30 -65.90 -120.24
C ALA A 450 54.04 -66.12 -119.39
N LEU A 451 53.57 -67.37 -119.26
CA LEU A 451 52.44 -67.70 -118.38
C LEU A 451 52.78 -67.56 -116.89
N GLU A 452 54.02 -67.83 -116.48
CA GLU A 452 54.50 -67.55 -115.13
C GLU A 452 54.59 -66.05 -114.85
N GLN A 453 55.02 -65.23 -115.83
CA GLN A 453 54.98 -63.77 -115.73
C GLN A 453 53.55 -63.23 -115.65
N GLU A 454 52.62 -63.75 -116.46
CA GLU A 454 51.19 -63.40 -116.37
C GLU A 454 50.58 -63.84 -115.02
N LEU A 455 50.99 -64.99 -114.48
CA LEU A 455 50.58 -65.44 -113.14
C LEU A 455 51.18 -64.58 -112.03
N ASP A 456 52.43 -64.15 -112.17
CA ASP A 456 53.12 -63.24 -111.25
C ASP A 456 52.53 -61.83 -111.30
N GLU A 457 52.13 -61.35 -112.48
CA GLU A 457 51.42 -60.07 -112.63
C GLU A 457 49.98 -60.15 -112.10
N ALA A 458 49.28 -61.27 -112.30
CA ALA A 458 48.02 -61.54 -111.63
C ALA A 458 48.18 -61.59 -110.10
N ASN A 459 49.24 -62.21 -109.58
CA ASN A 459 49.54 -62.26 -108.14
C ASN A 459 49.96 -60.88 -107.58
N ARG A 460 50.68 -60.05 -108.35
CA ARG A 460 50.98 -58.66 -107.99
C ARG A 460 49.73 -57.79 -108.02
N GLU A 461 48.81 -58.01 -108.96
CA GLU A 461 47.55 -57.27 -109.03
C GLU A 461 46.57 -57.71 -107.94
N ILE A 462 46.51 -59.00 -107.61
CA ILE A 462 45.85 -59.50 -106.39
C ILE A 462 46.50 -58.86 -105.16
N GLY A 463 47.82 -58.73 -105.10
CA GLY A 463 48.53 -57.99 -104.04
C GLY A 463 48.12 -56.52 -103.93
N ARG A 464 48.00 -55.81 -105.07
CA ARG A 464 47.49 -54.43 -105.13
C ARG A 464 46.02 -54.32 -104.71
N LEU A 465 45.16 -55.22 -105.19
CA LEU A 465 43.74 -55.25 -104.81
C LEU A 465 43.55 -55.62 -103.33
N ASN A 466 44.37 -56.51 -102.78
CA ASN A 466 44.31 -56.88 -101.36
C ASN A 466 44.88 -55.77 -100.45
N THR A 467 45.87 -55.00 -100.91
CA THR A 467 46.34 -53.80 -100.21
C THR A 467 45.37 -52.62 -100.32
N LEU A 468 44.69 -52.44 -101.45
CA LEU A 468 43.56 -51.49 -101.57
C LEU A 468 42.36 -51.92 -100.71
N LEU A 469 42.10 -53.22 -100.57
CA LEU A 469 41.06 -53.75 -99.67
C LEU A 469 41.44 -53.61 -98.18
N SER A 470 42.73 -53.72 -97.82
CA SER A 470 43.18 -53.45 -96.44
C SER A 470 43.26 -51.96 -96.12
N GLN A 471 43.45 -51.10 -97.13
CA GLN A 471 43.37 -49.64 -97.02
C GLN A 471 41.94 -49.09 -97.23
N SER A 472 40.94 -49.95 -97.47
CA SER A 472 39.56 -49.50 -97.64
C SER A 472 38.98 -49.02 -96.31
N SER A 473 38.42 -47.81 -96.31
CA SER A 473 37.82 -47.18 -95.12
C SER A 473 36.70 -48.02 -94.49
N ALA A 474 35.99 -48.82 -95.30
CA ALA A 474 34.99 -49.78 -94.83
C ALA A 474 35.58 -50.86 -93.91
N ARG A 475 36.82 -51.31 -94.16
CA ARG A 475 37.46 -52.34 -93.35
C ARG A 475 38.06 -51.77 -92.07
N GLU A 476 38.68 -50.58 -92.15
CA GLU A 476 39.04 -49.82 -90.95
C GLU A 476 37.82 -49.48 -90.07
N ALA A 477 36.67 -49.13 -90.66
CA ALA A 477 35.45 -48.88 -89.90
C ALA A 477 34.92 -50.14 -89.21
N VAL A 478 34.98 -51.29 -89.89
CA VAL A 478 34.63 -52.59 -89.30
C VAL A 478 35.59 -53.00 -88.19
N ASP A 479 36.88 -52.76 -88.33
CA ASP A 479 37.86 -53.11 -87.29
C ASP A 479 37.80 -52.11 -86.11
N LYS A 480 37.63 -50.80 -86.34
CA LYS A 480 37.29 -49.81 -85.29
C LYS A 480 35.98 -50.15 -84.57
N ALA A 481 34.97 -50.67 -85.26
CA ALA A 481 33.72 -51.11 -84.64
C ALA A 481 33.89 -52.40 -83.81
N LYS A 482 34.86 -53.27 -84.15
CA LYS A 482 35.24 -54.41 -83.30
C LYS A 482 36.04 -53.94 -82.10
N ASP A 483 37.01 -53.05 -82.28
CA ASP A 483 37.86 -52.55 -81.20
C ASP A 483 37.03 -51.76 -80.18
N ALA A 484 36.12 -50.88 -80.62
CA ALA A 484 35.17 -50.21 -79.73
C ALA A 484 34.25 -51.20 -78.99
N ARG A 485 33.87 -52.32 -79.62
CA ARG A 485 33.08 -53.38 -78.98
C ARG A 485 33.90 -54.23 -78.01
N ILE A 486 35.19 -54.44 -78.28
CA ILE A 486 36.15 -55.05 -77.34
C ILE A 486 36.30 -54.12 -76.14
N GLU A 487 36.52 -52.82 -76.35
CA GLU A 487 36.67 -51.82 -75.29
C GLU A 487 35.41 -51.71 -74.41
N MET A 488 34.20 -51.75 -74.99
CA MET A 488 32.96 -51.83 -74.20
C MET A 488 32.86 -53.13 -73.39
N LEU A 489 33.21 -54.28 -73.98
CA LEU A 489 33.22 -55.56 -73.26
C LEU A 489 34.31 -55.63 -72.17
N GLU A 490 35.41 -54.89 -72.33
CA GLU A 490 36.46 -54.73 -71.32
C GLU A 490 36.01 -53.80 -70.20
N ARG A 491 35.34 -52.67 -70.49
CA ARG A 491 34.71 -51.82 -69.46
C ARG A 491 33.59 -52.54 -68.71
N GLU A 492 32.71 -53.28 -69.39
CA GLU A 492 31.70 -54.14 -68.74
C GLU A 492 32.36 -55.21 -67.86
N ARG A 493 33.49 -55.79 -68.30
CA ARG A 493 34.27 -56.75 -67.50
C ARG A 493 34.91 -56.08 -66.27
N GLU A 494 35.41 -54.85 -66.40
CA GLU A 494 35.98 -54.08 -65.28
C GLU A 494 34.88 -53.67 -64.29
N GLU A 495 33.74 -53.16 -64.75
CA GLU A 495 32.56 -52.90 -63.91
C GLU A 495 32.05 -54.18 -63.22
N LEU A 496 32.05 -55.33 -63.90
CA LEU A 496 31.66 -56.60 -63.30
C LEU A 496 32.71 -57.10 -62.30
N LEU A 497 34.00 -56.82 -62.51
CA LEU A 497 35.06 -57.10 -61.53
C LEU A 497 34.97 -56.15 -60.32
N GLU A 498 34.66 -54.87 -60.51
CA GLU A 498 34.42 -53.92 -59.43
C GLU A 498 33.13 -54.24 -58.68
N ARG A 499 32.03 -54.60 -59.35
CA ARG A 499 30.83 -55.16 -58.69
C ARG A 499 31.16 -56.45 -57.95
N ASN A 500 32.00 -57.34 -58.49
CA ASN A 500 32.44 -58.55 -57.76
C ASN A 500 33.31 -58.20 -56.54
N LYS A 501 34.14 -57.15 -56.64
CA LYS A 501 35.01 -56.64 -55.56
C LYS A 501 34.19 -55.95 -54.48
N ALA A 502 33.23 -55.10 -54.84
CA ALA A 502 32.25 -54.49 -53.94
C ALA A 502 31.41 -55.56 -53.24
N LEU A 503 30.86 -56.53 -53.99
CA LEU A 503 30.15 -57.69 -53.44
C LEU A 503 31.03 -58.49 -52.47
N ARG A 504 32.32 -58.71 -52.78
CA ARG A 504 33.27 -59.36 -51.86
C ARG A 504 33.57 -58.53 -50.60
N MET A 505 33.60 -57.21 -50.70
CA MET A 505 33.75 -56.33 -49.53
C MET A 505 32.50 -56.41 -48.64
N THR A 506 31.29 -56.31 -49.22
CA THR A 506 30.03 -56.46 -48.48
C THR A 506 29.81 -57.88 -47.93
N TYR A 507 30.38 -58.92 -48.56
CA TYR A 507 30.25 -60.31 -48.12
C TYR A 507 31.29 -60.70 -47.04
N ASN A 508 32.31 -59.88 -46.79
CA ASN A 508 33.34 -60.15 -45.79
C ASN A 508 32.96 -59.69 -44.37
N GLU A 509 31.95 -58.81 -44.21
CA GLU A 509 31.48 -58.37 -42.87
C GLU A 509 30.57 -59.37 -42.16
N MET A 510 30.11 -60.44 -42.82
CA MET A 510 29.41 -61.55 -42.18
C MET A 510 30.07 -62.91 -42.49
N THR A 511 31.12 -63.24 -41.73
CA THR A 511 31.70 -64.58 -41.71
C THR A 511 31.45 -65.30 -40.37
N THR A 512 30.44 -66.17 -40.35
CA THR A 512 30.51 -67.42 -39.58
C THR A 512 30.06 -68.60 -40.47
N PRO A 513 30.57 -69.83 -40.25
CA PRO A 513 30.83 -70.72 -41.37
C PRO A 513 29.94 -71.98 -41.43
N HIS A 514 29.64 -72.47 -42.64
CA HIS A 514 30.03 -73.83 -43.05
C HIS A 514 29.70 -74.24 -44.51
N LYS A 515 30.65 -75.00 -45.09
CA LYS A 515 30.52 -76.04 -46.13
C LYS A 515 30.05 -75.68 -47.55
N TYR A 516 31.04 -75.71 -48.44
CA TYR A 516 30.99 -76.15 -49.85
C TYR A 516 29.86 -77.13 -50.23
N VAL A 517 29.34 -77.00 -51.46
CA VAL A 517 29.55 -77.95 -52.58
C VAL A 517 29.22 -77.26 -53.93
N ASN A 518 29.95 -77.64 -54.98
CA ASN A 518 29.85 -77.11 -56.36
C ASN A 518 28.57 -77.52 -57.10
N GLY A 519 28.19 -76.80 -58.17
CA GLY A 519 27.22 -77.36 -59.15
C GLY A 519 26.64 -76.41 -60.22
N SER A 520 27.42 -76.14 -61.27
CA SER A 520 27.01 -75.95 -62.69
C SER A 520 25.82 -75.05 -63.08
N THR A 521 26.14 -74.04 -63.91
CA THR A 521 25.40 -73.60 -65.12
C THR A 521 23.88 -73.35 -65.06
N ILE A 522 23.47 -72.07 -65.00
CA ILE A 522 22.34 -71.47 -65.75
C ILE A 522 22.32 -69.94 -65.51
N SER A 523 21.90 -69.15 -66.51
CA SER A 523 22.02 -67.67 -66.53
C SER A 523 21.02 -66.93 -65.60
N PRO A 524 21.41 -65.83 -64.93
CA PRO A 524 20.65 -65.26 -63.80
C PRO A 524 19.73 -64.08 -64.17
N ILE A 525 18.74 -64.26 -65.06
CA ILE A 525 17.66 -63.27 -65.29
C ILE A 525 16.26 -63.83 -64.96
N HIS A 526 16.11 -65.15 -64.75
CA HIS A 526 14.80 -65.79 -64.54
C HIS A 526 14.55 -66.30 -63.11
N ARG A 527 15.33 -65.88 -62.10
CA ARG A 527 15.24 -66.42 -60.72
C ARG A 527 14.71 -65.45 -59.66
N GLN A 528 14.51 -64.17 -59.98
CA GLN A 528 14.08 -63.14 -59.01
C GLN A 528 12.57 -62.83 -59.05
N VAL A 529 11.79 -63.51 -59.91
CA VAL A 529 10.34 -63.29 -60.10
C VAL A 529 9.48 -64.44 -59.54
N LEU A 530 10.08 -65.54 -59.04
CA LEU A 530 9.37 -66.72 -58.54
C LEU A 530 9.69 -67.07 -57.07
N SER A 531 9.83 -66.06 -56.21
CA SER A 531 9.97 -66.24 -54.76
C SER A 531 9.09 -65.32 -53.91
N MET A 532 7.83 -65.11 -54.31
CA MET A 532 6.73 -64.67 -53.43
C MET A 532 5.43 -65.42 -53.78
N SER A 533 5.39 -66.71 -53.47
CA SER A 533 4.14 -67.50 -53.50
C SER A 533 4.17 -68.59 -52.43
N ILE A 534 3.56 -68.35 -51.28
CA ILE A 534 3.32 -69.38 -50.26
C ILE A 534 1.87 -69.88 -50.42
N ARG A 535 1.73 -71.19 -50.63
CA ARG A 535 0.45 -71.89 -50.77
C ARG A 535 0.26 -72.81 -49.55
N ALA A 536 -0.89 -72.75 -48.90
CA ALA A 536 -1.25 -73.60 -47.76
C ALA A 536 -1.30 -75.10 -48.15
N PRO A 537 -1.04 -76.02 -47.19
CA PRO A 537 -2.12 -76.62 -46.37
C PRO A 537 -1.66 -76.85 -44.88
N ARG A 538 -2.34 -77.52 -43.94
CA ARG A 538 -3.60 -78.31 -43.88
C ARG A 538 -4.14 -78.33 -42.43
N THR A 539 -5.46 -78.42 -42.22
CA THR A 539 -6.10 -78.67 -40.90
C THR A 539 -6.12 -80.16 -40.52
N PRO A 540 -6.03 -80.51 -39.21
CA PRO A 540 -7.19 -81.15 -38.56
C PRO A 540 -7.34 -80.91 -37.03
N GLY A 541 -8.57 -81.05 -36.50
CA GLY A 541 -8.82 -81.45 -35.10
C GLY A 541 -9.41 -80.39 -34.14
N ALA A 542 -10.71 -80.51 -33.87
CA ALA A 542 -11.34 -80.04 -32.62
C ALA A 542 -11.21 -81.16 -31.54
N PRO A 543 -11.59 -80.99 -30.23
CA PRO A 543 -12.35 -79.88 -29.63
C PRO A 543 -11.85 -79.43 -28.22
N LEU A 544 -12.70 -78.63 -27.54
CA LEU A 544 -12.79 -78.39 -26.08
C LEU A 544 -11.87 -77.34 -25.40
N ARG A 545 -12.56 -76.28 -24.96
CA ARG A 545 -12.66 -75.80 -23.55
C ARG A 545 -11.72 -74.66 -23.09
N ASP A 546 -12.37 -73.52 -22.86
CA ASP A 546 -12.13 -72.47 -21.85
C ASP A 546 -10.68 -72.18 -21.39
N MET A 547 -10.16 -70.99 -21.73
CA MET A 547 -9.86 -69.88 -20.78
C MET A 547 -8.77 -68.89 -21.27
N SER A 548 -8.87 -67.66 -20.77
CA SER A 548 -7.75 -66.76 -20.41
C SER A 548 -6.78 -66.21 -21.47
N TRP A 549 -7.26 -65.38 -22.42
CA TRP A 549 -6.42 -64.34 -23.06
C TRP A 549 -6.99 -62.92 -23.02
N LEU A 550 -8.16 -62.71 -22.40
CA LEU A 550 -8.76 -61.38 -22.21
C LEU A 550 -8.31 -60.66 -20.91
N ASN A 551 -7.23 -61.12 -20.27
CA ASN A 551 -6.73 -60.59 -18.99
C ASN A 551 -5.23 -60.21 -19.01
N ASN A 552 -4.60 -60.12 -20.18
CA ASN A 552 -3.15 -59.83 -20.32
C ASN A 552 -2.82 -58.49 -21.00
N SER A 553 -3.74 -57.51 -20.95
CA SER A 553 -3.49 -56.13 -21.40
C SER A 553 -3.33 -55.12 -20.24
N THR A 554 -3.08 -55.59 -19.01
CA THR A 554 -2.77 -54.74 -17.84
C THR A 554 -1.27 -54.55 -17.61
N ASN A 555 -0.41 -55.19 -18.42
CA ASN A 555 1.04 -55.09 -18.36
C ASN A 555 1.61 -54.45 -19.65
N ASP A 556 1.06 -53.31 -20.04
CA ASP A 556 1.76 -52.39 -20.95
C ASP A 556 2.60 -51.44 -20.07
N PRO A 557 3.96 -51.49 -20.12
CA PRO A 557 4.81 -50.73 -19.20
C PRO A 557 4.70 -49.21 -19.37
N THR A 558 4.08 -48.75 -20.46
CA THR A 558 3.79 -47.35 -20.77
C THR A 558 2.46 -46.86 -20.18
N VAL A 559 1.51 -47.75 -19.87
CA VAL A 559 0.17 -47.40 -19.37
C VAL A 559 0.02 -47.63 -17.86
N SER A 560 0.81 -48.56 -17.31
CA SER A 560 0.90 -48.79 -15.85
C SER A 560 1.20 -47.54 -15.02
N PRO A 561 2.13 -46.64 -15.42
CA PRO A 561 2.39 -45.39 -14.68
C PRO A 561 1.18 -44.46 -14.67
N LEU A 562 0.46 -44.36 -15.80
CA LEU A 562 -0.71 -43.48 -15.94
C LEU A 562 -1.89 -43.97 -15.11
N ILE A 563 -2.10 -45.29 -14.98
CA ILE A 563 -3.14 -45.85 -14.11
C ILE A 563 -2.77 -45.68 -12.62
N ALA A 564 -1.48 -45.84 -12.29
CA ALA A 564 -0.99 -45.54 -10.93
C ALA A 564 -1.17 -44.05 -10.59
N GLU A 565 -0.90 -43.15 -11.54
CA GLU A 565 -1.06 -41.71 -11.35
C GLU A 565 -2.55 -41.29 -11.30
N ILE A 566 -3.43 -41.89 -12.10
CA ILE A 566 -4.88 -41.69 -11.97
C ILE A 566 -5.37 -42.14 -10.59
N HIS A 567 -4.89 -43.27 -10.05
CA HIS A 567 -5.24 -43.71 -8.70
C HIS A 567 -4.60 -42.86 -7.60
N ARG A 568 -3.43 -42.28 -7.84
CA ARG A 568 -2.80 -41.30 -6.96
C ARG A 568 -3.64 -40.02 -6.92
N LEU A 569 -3.92 -39.44 -8.07
CA LEU A 569 -4.75 -38.24 -8.22
C LEU A 569 -6.17 -38.45 -7.68
N GLN A 570 -6.77 -39.64 -7.83
CA GLN A 570 -8.04 -39.97 -7.18
C GLN A 570 -7.94 -39.95 -5.65
N LYS A 571 -6.89 -40.54 -5.06
CA LYS A 571 -6.66 -40.46 -3.61
C LYS A 571 -6.39 -39.04 -3.12
N GLU A 572 -5.63 -38.25 -3.88
CA GLU A 572 -5.37 -36.85 -3.55
C GLU A 572 -6.65 -36.01 -3.66
N LEU A 573 -7.52 -36.31 -4.64
CA LEU A 573 -8.85 -35.70 -4.76
C LEU A 573 -9.78 -36.09 -3.60
N ASP A 574 -9.81 -37.38 -3.22
CA ASP A 574 -10.61 -37.88 -2.10
C ASP A 574 -10.14 -37.24 -0.77
N VAL A 575 -8.82 -37.18 -0.52
CA VAL A 575 -8.25 -36.51 0.66
C VAL A 575 -8.46 -34.99 0.62
N ALA A 576 -8.46 -34.36 -0.56
CA ALA A 576 -8.80 -32.95 -0.70
C ALA A 576 -10.29 -32.68 -0.43
N ASN A 577 -11.19 -33.57 -0.86
CA ASN A 577 -12.62 -33.51 -0.56
C ASN A 577 -12.86 -33.71 0.94
N ASP A 578 -12.28 -34.75 1.55
CA ASP A 578 -12.32 -34.97 3.00
C ASP A 578 -11.79 -33.74 3.75
N SER A 579 -10.71 -33.10 3.26
CA SER A 579 -10.17 -31.86 3.84
C SER A 579 -11.09 -30.65 3.66
N ILE A 580 -11.87 -30.58 2.58
CA ILE A 580 -12.87 -29.54 2.35
C ILE A 580 -14.04 -29.75 3.31
N ASP A 581 -14.53 -30.99 3.46
CA ASP A 581 -15.61 -31.32 4.39
C ASP A 581 -15.18 -31.06 5.85
N ASP A 582 -13.96 -31.46 6.25
CA ASP A 582 -13.35 -31.12 7.55
C ASP A 582 -13.28 -29.59 7.79
N LYS A 583 -13.03 -28.81 6.73
CA LYS A 583 -12.99 -27.33 6.79
C LYS A 583 -14.40 -26.74 6.85
N LEU A 584 -15.38 -27.34 6.18
CA LEU A 584 -16.78 -26.94 6.25
C LEU A 584 -17.34 -27.22 7.66
N ASP A 585 -17.13 -28.41 8.21
CA ASP A 585 -17.52 -28.76 9.58
C ASP A 585 -16.88 -27.81 10.61
N ARG A 586 -15.58 -27.50 10.48
CA ARG A 586 -14.90 -26.51 11.34
C ARG A 586 -15.46 -25.08 11.18
N LEU A 587 -15.96 -24.71 10.00
CA LEU A 587 -16.64 -23.43 9.78
C LEU A 587 -18.06 -23.42 10.38
N GLU A 588 -18.77 -24.54 10.36
CA GLU A 588 -20.06 -24.70 11.05
C GLU A 588 -19.89 -24.66 12.57
N ASP A 589 -18.91 -25.39 13.13
CA ASP A 589 -18.56 -25.40 14.56
C ASP A 589 -18.06 -24.03 15.07
N ALA A 590 -17.30 -23.29 14.26
CA ALA A 590 -16.95 -21.89 14.54
C ALA A 590 -18.16 -20.94 14.53
N GLY A 591 -19.36 -21.43 14.20
CA GLY A 591 -20.58 -20.65 14.05
C GLY A 591 -20.50 -19.64 12.89
N LEU A 592 -19.65 -19.94 11.89
CA LEU A 592 -19.51 -19.20 10.63
C LEU A 592 -20.24 -19.89 9.46
N GLY A 593 -20.80 -21.08 9.68
CA GLY A 593 -21.74 -21.71 8.75
C GLY A 593 -22.88 -20.76 8.37
N VAL A 594 -23.39 -20.91 7.14
CA VAL A 594 -24.33 -19.95 6.52
C VAL A 594 -25.57 -19.71 7.39
N VAL A 595 -26.07 -20.73 8.08
CA VAL A 595 -27.21 -20.63 9.02
C VAL A 595 -26.85 -19.87 10.30
N GLY A 596 -25.62 -20.01 10.80
CA GLY A 596 -25.12 -19.27 11.96
C GLY A 596 -24.89 -17.78 11.64
N LEU A 597 -24.31 -17.47 10.48
CA LEU A 597 -24.11 -16.10 10.02
C LEU A 597 -25.43 -15.39 9.71
N THR A 598 -26.37 -16.05 9.03
CA THR A 598 -27.70 -15.47 8.76
C THR A 598 -28.45 -15.19 10.05
N LYS A 599 -28.44 -16.10 11.03
CA LYS A 599 -29.03 -15.88 12.36
C LYS A 599 -28.36 -14.74 13.13
N LYS A 600 -27.01 -14.65 13.12
CA LYS A 600 -26.27 -13.51 13.70
C LYS A 600 -26.62 -12.19 13.00
N LEU A 601 -26.84 -12.20 11.69
CA LEU A 601 -27.30 -11.03 10.91
C LEU A 601 -28.74 -10.64 11.24
N GLU A 602 -29.63 -11.61 11.46
CA GLU A 602 -31.02 -11.38 11.87
C GLU A 602 -31.09 -10.84 13.30
N ASP A 603 -30.33 -11.39 14.24
CA ASP A 603 -30.21 -10.89 15.61
C ASP A 603 -29.57 -9.48 15.64
N ALA A 604 -28.57 -9.21 14.80
CA ALA A 604 -28.00 -7.87 14.65
C ALA A 604 -29.00 -6.88 14.06
N ARG A 605 -29.76 -7.26 13.01
CA ARG A 605 -30.84 -6.45 12.43
C ARG A 605 -31.96 -6.18 13.44
N ALA A 606 -32.34 -7.18 14.25
CA ALA A 606 -33.32 -7.03 15.31
C ALA A 606 -32.81 -6.11 16.43
N LYS A 607 -31.52 -6.18 16.79
CA LYS A 607 -30.88 -5.26 17.75
C LYS A 607 -30.82 -3.83 17.21
N ILE A 608 -30.45 -3.65 15.93
CA ILE A 608 -30.47 -2.35 15.24
C ILE A 608 -31.88 -1.78 15.25
N SER A 609 -32.90 -2.54 14.83
CA SER A 609 -34.30 -2.08 14.82
C SER A 609 -34.80 -1.69 16.22
N ARG A 610 -34.43 -2.41 17.28
CA ARG A 610 -34.76 -2.02 18.68
C ARG A 610 -34.06 -0.74 19.11
N LEU A 611 -32.81 -0.54 18.70
CA LEU A 611 -32.06 0.69 19.00
C LEU A 611 -32.61 1.87 18.19
N GLU A 612 -32.99 1.68 16.93
CA GLU A 612 -33.67 2.67 16.10
C GLU A 612 -35.04 3.06 16.69
N ASP A 613 -35.82 2.10 17.20
CA ASP A 613 -37.08 2.37 17.89
C ASP A 613 -36.88 3.16 19.19
N GLU A 614 -35.86 2.84 20.00
CA GLU A 614 -35.58 3.59 21.23
C GLU A 614 -34.97 4.97 20.93
N ILE A 615 -34.11 5.11 19.91
CA ILE A 615 -33.67 6.41 19.37
C ILE A 615 -34.88 7.21 18.87
N ALA A 616 -35.81 6.61 18.13
CA ALA A 616 -37.03 7.28 17.68
C ALA A 616 -37.95 7.64 18.85
N ARG A 617 -37.95 6.87 19.95
CA ARG A 617 -38.70 7.17 21.18
C ARG A 617 -38.08 8.31 21.98
N LEU A 618 -36.76 8.32 22.11
CA LEU A 618 -35.96 9.37 22.76
C LEU A 618 -36.05 10.66 21.95
N SER A 619 -35.81 10.61 20.63
CA SER A 619 -36.04 11.72 19.71
C SER A 619 -37.47 12.27 19.85
N ARG A 620 -38.52 11.43 19.79
CA ARG A 620 -39.91 11.89 20.04
C ARG A 620 -40.11 12.47 21.45
N LYS A 621 -39.32 12.09 22.46
CA LYS A 621 -39.37 12.65 23.82
C LYS A 621 -38.70 14.03 23.82
N GLU A 622 -37.49 14.16 23.29
CA GLU A 622 -36.75 15.41 23.11
C GLU A 622 -37.52 16.42 22.25
N ASP A 623 -38.15 15.97 21.16
CA ASP A 623 -39.00 16.81 20.31
C ASP A 623 -40.20 17.35 21.10
N ARG A 624 -40.78 16.56 22.01
CA ARG A 624 -41.85 17.01 22.91
C ARG A 624 -41.35 17.96 23.99
N TYR A 625 -40.12 17.81 24.48
CA TYR A 625 -39.49 18.76 25.41
C TYR A 625 -39.13 20.08 24.69
N SER A 626 -38.47 20.02 23.54
CA SER A 626 -38.13 21.15 22.68
C SER A 626 -39.37 21.94 22.25
N ARG A 627 -40.45 21.26 21.85
CA ARG A 627 -41.73 21.92 21.53
C ARG A 627 -42.44 22.51 22.76
N ARG A 628 -42.16 22.05 23.98
CA ARG A 628 -42.65 22.67 25.24
C ARG A 628 -41.80 23.90 25.59
N LEU A 629 -40.48 23.81 25.50
CA LEU A 629 -39.52 24.90 25.75
C LEU A 629 -39.71 26.05 24.76
N ALA A 630 -39.79 25.77 23.45
CA ALA A 630 -40.06 26.77 22.41
C ALA A 630 -41.46 27.43 22.50
N ARG A 631 -42.35 26.91 23.36
CA ARG A 631 -43.66 27.49 23.68
C ARG A 631 -43.69 28.15 25.06
N ALA A 632 -42.63 28.03 25.86
CA ALA A 632 -42.50 28.71 27.14
C ALA A 632 -42.34 30.23 26.90
N ARG A 633 -43.17 31.01 27.60
CA ARG A 633 -43.10 32.46 27.63
C ARG A 633 -43.04 32.91 29.08
N CYS A 634 -42.31 33.98 29.36
CA CYS A 634 -42.26 34.55 30.70
C CYS A 634 -43.65 35.11 31.07
N LYS A 635 -44.25 34.63 32.16
CA LYS A 635 -45.61 35.03 32.58
C LYS A 635 -45.76 36.54 32.87
N ASN A 636 -44.67 37.25 33.16
CA ASN A 636 -44.69 38.69 33.47
C ASN A 636 -44.43 39.61 32.27
N CYS A 637 -43.87 39.12 31.16
CA CYS A 637 -43.55 39.97 30.00
C CYS A 637 -43.86 39.35 28.61
N ASN A 638 -44.39 38.13 28.55
CA ASN A 638 -44.88 37.43 27.34
C ASN A 638 -43.89 37.27 26.17
N THR A 639 -42.62 37.64 26.34
CA THR A 639 -41.52 37.29 25.44
C THR A 639 -41.29 35.79 25.43
N LYS A 640 -40.92 35.26 24.25
CA LYS A 640 -40.44 33.87 24.12
C LYS A 640 -39.06 33.76 24.77
N LEU A 641 -38.83 32.68 25.50
CA LEU A 641 -37.53 32.36 26.07
C LEU A 641 -36.89 31.24 25.25
N ASP A 642 -35.90 31.57 24.44
CA ASP A 642 -35.10 30.58 23.72
C ASP A 642 -34.10 29.96 24.71
N LEU A 643 -34.52 28.85 25.32
CA LEU A 643 -33.80 28.05 26.30
C LEU A 643 -32.80 26.96 25.78
N PRO A 644 -32.50 26.76 24.48
CA PRO A 644 -31.59 25.67 24.05
C PRO A 644 -30.13 25.72 24.55
N HIS A 645 -29.68 26.79 25.20
CA HIS A 645 -28.28 26.95 25.68
C HIS A 645 -28.11 26.77 27.19
N LEU A 646 -29.12 26.25 27.90
CA LEU A 646 -29.12 26.15 29.38
C LEU A 646 -29.28 24.73 29.93
N ILE A 647 -29.05 23.70 29.12
CA ILE A 647 -29.27 22.28 29.51
C ILE A 647 -27.99 21.42 29.29
N THR A 648 -26.87 22.01 28.89
CA THR A 648 -25.64 21.26 28.54
C THR A 648 -24.45 21.44 29.50
N ASP A 649 -24.55 22.34 30.50
CA ASP A 649 -23.48 22.60 31.47
C ASP A 649 -23.98 22.36 32.91
N GLU A 650 -23.97 21.10 33.35
CA GLU A 650 -24.05 20.71 34.78
C GLU A 650 -22.73 20.09 35.25
N SER A 651 -21.60 20.74 34.96
CA SER A 651 -20.28 20.37 35.53
C SER A 651 -19.28 21.53 35.57
N SER A 652 -19.59 22.59 36.33
CA SER A 652 -18.58 23.52 36.87
C SER A 652 -19.17 24.34 38.02
N TYR A 653 -18.75 24.00 39.25
CA TYR A 653 -18.91 24.84 40.44
C TYR A 653 -17.57 24.92 41.17
N ASP A 654 -16.58 25.54 40.52
CA ASP A 654 -15.36 25.96 41.19
C ASP A 654 -15.57 27.31 41.88
N LEU A 655 -15.72 27.26 43.20
CA LEU A 655 -15.68 28.43 44.07
C LEU A 655 -14.23 28.73 44.45
N SER A 656 -13.48 29.35 43.55
CA SER A 656 -12.19 29.95 43.92
C SER A 656 -12.43 31.13 44.87
N ARG A 657 -12.19 30.86 46.16
CA ARG A 657 -12.14 31.84 47.24
C ARG A 657 -10.75 32.49 47.22
N ASP A 658 -10.71 33.80 47.00
CA ASP A 658 -9.47 34.59 47.11
C ASP A 658 -8.89 34.49 48.52
N ASP A 659 -7.60 34.15 48.61
CA ASP A 659 -6.78 34.53 49.76
C ASP A 659 -6.17 35.92 49.49
N MET A 660 -6.31 36.81 50.47
CA MET A 660 -5.82 38.18 50.40
C MET A 660 -4.36 38.26 50.83
N GLU A 661 -3.44 38.55 49.90
CA GLU A 661 -2.10 39.05 50.24
C GLU A 661 -2.00 40.57 50.03
N ALA A 662 -1.33 41.24 50.96
CA ALA A 662 -1.39 42.69 51.12
C ALA A 662 -0.27 43.45 50.40
N ASP A 663 -0.62 44.59 49.81
CA ASP A 663 0.32 45.58 49.28
C ASP A 663 1.18 46.24 50.39
N PRO A 664 2.52 46.34 50.22
CA PRO A 664 3.35 47.27 50.96
C PRO A 664 3.32 48.70 50.34
N PRO A 665 3.67 49.76 51.11
CA PRO A 665 3.26 51.12 50.79
C PRO A 665 4.14 51.85 49.75
N THR A 666 3.51 52.68 48.92
CA THR A 666 4.20 53.68 48.08
C THR A 666 4.03 55.11 48.61
N PRO A 667 5.10 55.93 48.65
CA PRO A 667 5.00 57.35 48.99
C PRO A 667 4.70 58.25 47.77
N PHE A 668 4.19 59.45 48.08
CA PHE A 668 4.01 60.61 47.20
C PHE A 668 5.19 60.84 46.21
N THR A 669 5.01 61.25 44.94
CA THR A 669 4.40 62.53 44.51
C THR A 669 4.11 62.57 42.99
N LYS A 670 3.13 63.41 42.60
CA LYS A 670 2.99 64.20 41.34
C LYS A 670 3.64 63.69 40.02
N ASN A 671 2.81 63.48 38.99
CA ASN A 671 3.04 64.03 37.64
C ASN A 671 1.79 63.90 36.73
N SER A 672 1.22 65.03 36.29
CA SER A 672 0.01 65.07 35.44
C SER A 672 0.28 64.82 33.94
N GLU A 673 1.54 64.69 33.54
CA GLU A 673 1.96 64.48 32.16
C GLU A 673 2.07 63.00 31.80
N ALA A 674 2.42 62.14 32.76
CA ALA A 674 2.44 60.68 32.57
C ALA A 674 1.05 60.12 32.17
N LEU A 675 -0.02 60.63 32.79
CA LEU A 675 -1.41 60.29 32.44
C LEU A 675 -1.83 60.75 31.05
N LYS A 676 -1.29 61.86 30.53
CA LYS A 676 -1.55 62.32 29.16
C LYS A 676 -0.87 61.42 28.13
N ASN A 677 0.38 61.03 28.40
CA ASN A 677 1.13 60.12 27.53
C ASN A 677 0.50 58.71 27.53
N GLN A 678 0.05 58.21 28.69
CA GLN A 678 -0.70 56.96 28.78
C GLN A 678 -2.04 57.02 28.03
N LEU A 679 -2.77 58.14 28.09
CA LEU A 679 -4.00 58.32 27.30
C LEU A 679 -3.74 58.43 25.79
N GLN A 680 -2.63 59.05 25.37
CA GLN A 680 -2.24 59.09 23.95
C GLN A 680 -1.84 57.70 23.43
N LEU A 681 -1.09 56.92 24.22
CA LEU A 681 -0.77 55.53 23.89
C LEU A 681 -2.02 54.63 23.85
N ALA A 682 -2.97 54.82 24.78
CA ALA A 682 -4.25 54.11 24.78
C ALA A 682 -5.16 54.47 23.59
N ASN A 683 -5.12 55.72 23.12
CA ASN A 683 -5.83 56.10 21.90
C ASN A 683 -5.16 55.51 20.64
N ALA A 684 -3.83 55.50 20.58
CA ALA A 684 -3.10 54.87 19.48
C ALA A 684 -3.37 53.36 19.38
N SER A 685 -3.43 52.65 20.51
CA SER A 685 -3.79 51.22 20.52
C SER A 685 -5.26 50.97 20.17
N LEU A 686 -6.18 51.88 20.54
CA LEU A 686 -7.59 51.80 20.10
C LEU A 686 -7.75 51.98 18.59
N ASP A 687 -6.96 52.84 17.95
CA ASP A 687 -7.01 53.00 16.49
C ASP A 687 -6.32 51.83 15.75
N GLN A 688 -5.25 51.23 16.31
CA GLN A 688 -4.71 49.95 15.82
C GLN A 688 -5.75 48.81 15.90
N LEU A 689 -6.44 48.66 17.03
CA LEU A 689 -7.50 47.67 17.19
C LEU A 689 -8.68 47.89 16.23
N ARG A 690 -8.96 49.14 15.82
CA ARG A 690 -9.95 49.43 14.77
C ARG A 690 -9.48 48.95 13.40
N THR A 691 -8.23 49.21 13.02
CA THR A 691 -7.68 48.72 11.75
C THR A 691 -7.64 47.19 11.71
N ASP A 692 -7.29 46.54 12.83
CA ASP A 692 -7.29 45.08 12.92
C ASP A 692 -8.70 44.49 12.78
N MET A 693 -9.70 45.14 13.39
CA MET A 693 -11.12 44.75 13.24
C MET A 693 -11.68 45.00 11.83
N GLU A 694 -11.12 45.91 11.04
CA GLU A 694 -11.47 46.06 9.62
C GLU A 694 -10.78 45.01 8.74
N ASN A 695 -9.51 44.71 9.00
CA ASN A 695 -8.76 43.64 8.34
C ASN A 695 -9.42 42.27 8.58
N LEU A 696 -9.77 41.94 9.83
CA LEU A 696 -10.50 40.71 10.17
C LEU A 696 -11.87 40.61 9.47
N LYS A 697 -12.57 41.74 9.26
CA LYS A 697 -13.83 41.76 8.47
C LYS A 697 -13.58 41.53 6.97
N ALA A 698 -12.47 42.01 6.43
CA ALA A 698 -12.07 41.75 5.04
C ALA A 698 -11.69 40.27 4.83
N ASP A 699 -10.95 39.69 5.76
CA ASP A 699 -10.55 38.28 5.69
C ASP A 699 -11.72 37.33 5.96
N ASN A 700 -12.65 37.66 6.85
CA ASN A 700 -13.88 36.90 7.03
C ASN A 700 -14.78 36.93 5.77
N LYS A 701 -14.79 38.04 5.01
CA LYS A 701 -15.42 38.09 3.68
C LYS A 701 -14.71 37.19 2.67
N ARG A 702 -13.37 37.21 2.63
CA ARG A 702 -12.56 36.33 1.74
C ARG A 702 -12.77 34.84 2.06
N LEU A 703 -12.78 34.48 3.34
CA LEU A 703 -13.06 33.11 3.79
C LEU A 703 -14.48 32.66 3.42
N ASN A 704 -15.49 33.54 3.53
CA ASN A 704 -16.86 33.23 3.10
C ASN A 704 -17.00 33.04 1.57
N VAL A 705 -16.13 33.63 0.76
CA VAL A 705 -16.06 33.35 -0.68
C VAL A 705 -15.45 31.96 -0.91
N LYS A 706 -14.30 31.65 -0.31
CA LYS A 706 -13.65 30.32 -0.39
C LYS A 706 -14.55 29.17 0.10
N VAL A 707 -15.36 29.40 1.14
CA VAL A 707 -16.35 28.42 1.64
C VAL A 707 -17.54 28.23 0.68
N LYS A 708 -17.84 29.19 -0.20
CA LYS A 708 -18.83 29.03 -1.27
C LYS A 708 -18.25 28.31 -2.49
N GLU A 709 -17.01 28.62 -2.86
CA GLU A 709 -16.27 27.95 -3.94
C GLU A 709 -16.11 26.44 -3.64
N THR A 710 -15.57 26.08 -2.47
CA THR A 710 -15.46 24.67 -2.03
C THR A 710 -16.80 23.93 -1.94
N LYS A 711 -17.91 24.63 -1.61
CA LYS A 711 -19.27 24.05 -1.67
C LYS A 711 -19.79 23.85 -3.10
N GLN A 712 -19.35 24.66 -4.07
CA GLN A 712 -19.65 24.46 -5.48
C GLN A 712 -18.80 23.31 -6.06
N GLU A 713 -17.53 23.22 -5.70
CA GLU A 713 -16.62 22.12 -6.08
C GLU A 713 -17.13 20.76 -5.59
N SER A 714 -17.59 20.67 -4.34
CA SER A 714 -18.22 19.45 -3.78
C SER A 714 -19.44 19.00 -4.61
N ARG A 715 -20.33 19.94 -4.98
CA ARG A 715 -21.50 19.65 -5.84
C ARG A 715 -21.13 19.33 -7.29
N ALA A 716 -20.01 19.86 -7.80
CA ALA A 716 -19.47 19.47 -9.09
C ALA A 716 -18.88 18.05 -9.05
N GLY A 717 -18.25 17.67 -7.93
CA GLY A 717 -17.74 16.32 -7.67
C GLY A 717 -18.84 15.25 -7.68
N GLU A 718 -20.00 15.51 -7.06
CA GLU A 718 -21.15 14.60 -7.11
C GLU A 718 -21.69 14.39 -8.53
N LYS A 719 -21.79 15.46 -9.33
CA LYS A 719 -22.21 15.38 -10.74
C LYS A 719 -21.19 14.64 -11.62
N ALA A 720 -19.90 14.83 -11.36
CA ALA A 720 -18.85 14.08 -12.04
C ALA A 720 -18.96 12.58 -11.71
N LYS A 721 -19.18 12.21 -10.44
CA LYS A 721 -19.43 10.81 -10.03
C LYS A 721 -20.64 10.21 -10.76
N SER A 722 -21.76 10.93 -10.84
CA SER A 722 -22.94 10.41 -11.56
C SER A 722 -22.67 10.22 -13.05
N ASN A 723 -21.88 11.09 -13.67
CA ASN A 723 -21.51 10.95 -15.09
C ASN A 723 -20.60 9.72 -15.30
N VAL A 724 -19.53 9.56 -14.51
CA VAL A 724 -18.66 8.38 -14.57
C VAL A 724 -19.45 7.09 -14.33
N GLN A 725 -20.39 7.10 -13.38
CA GLN A 725 -21.29 5.97 -13.14
C GLN A 725 -22.17 5.66 -14.37
N THR A 726 -22.68 6.66 -15.07
CA THR A 726 -23.46 6.44 -16.30
C THR A 726 -22.61 5.95 -17.48
N GLU A 727 -21.34 6.33 -17.58
CA GLU A 727 -20.43 5.76 -18.60
C GLU A 727 -20.07 4.31 -18.25
N LEU A 728 -19.77 4.01 -16.98
CA LEU A 728 -19.56 2.65 -16.48
C LEU A 728 -20.76 1.73 -16.77
N ASP A 729 -21.99 2.22 -16.61
CA ASP A 729 -23.21 1.46 -16.89
C ASP A 729 -23.54 1.37 -18.40
N LYS A 730 -22.95 2.22 -19.26
CA LYS A 730 -22.95 2.01 -20.72
C LYS A 730 -21.92 0.96 -21.12
N ALA A 731 -20.70 1.05 -20.59
CA ALA A 731 -19.61 0.10 -20.86
C ALA A 731 -19.98 -1.34 -20.42
N LYS A 732 -20.70 -1.50 -19.31
CA LYS A 732 -21.26 -2.82 -18.93
C LYS A 732 -22.28 -3.37 -19.94
N ARG A 733 -23.04 -2.51 -20.61
CA ARG A 733 -24.01 -2.93 -21.64
C ARG A 733 -23.30 -3.30 -22.94
N THR A 734 -22.31 -2.52 -23.37
CA THR A 734 -21.49 -2.86 -24.54
C THR A 734 -20.74 -4.17 -24.30
N ILE A 735 -20.17 -4.40 -23.11
CA ILE A 735 -19.60 -5.70 -22.71
C ILE A 735 -20.64 -6.83 -22.82
N ALA A 736 -21.83 -6.69 -22.23
CA ALA A 736 -22.87 -7.73 -22.30
C ALA A 736 -23.38 -8.02 -23.73
N ASP A 737 -23.27 -7.05 -24.64
CA ASP A 737 -23.57 -7.21 -26.07
C ASP A 737 -22.40 -7.88 -26.81
N LEU A 738 -21.16 -7.51 -26.50
CA LEU A 738 -19.93 -8.12 -27.03
C LEU A 738 -19.79 -9.58 -26.60
N GLU A 739 -20.05 -9.91 -25.33
CA GLU A 739 -20.06 -11.29 -24.82
C GLU A 739 -21.12 -12.16 -25.49
N ARG A 740 -22.29 -11.60 -25.80
CA ARG A 740 -23.35 -12.28 -26.55
C ARG A 740 -22.91 -12.57 -27.98
N ALA A 741 -22.37 -11.57 -28.68
CA ALA A 741 -21.80 -11.74 -30.02
C ALA A 741 -20.65 -12.77 -30.01
N LEU A 742 -19.78 -12.74 -29.00
CA LEU A 742 -18.70 -13.70 -28.79
C LEU A 742 -19.22 -15.14 -28.58
N SER A 743 -20.32 -15.30 -27.84
CA SER A 743 -20.99 -16.58 -27.61
C SER A 743 -21.65 -17.12 -28.89
N GLU A 744 -22.33 -16.24 -29.63
CA GLU A 744 -22.90 -16.56 -30.95
C GLU A 744 -21.81 -16.99 -31.94
N GLU A 745 -20.71 -16.25 -32.05
CA GLU A 745 -19.58 -16.59 -32.92
C GLU A 745 -18.89 -17.90 -32.50
N ARG A 746 -18.71 -18.16 -31.19
CA ARG A 746 -18.26 -19.48 -30.69
C ARG A 746 -19.20 -20.60 -31.09
N SER A 747 -20.52 -20.35 -31.13
CA SER A 747 -21.50 -21.35 -31.56
C SER A 747 -21.43 -21.60 -33.08
N ARG A 748 -21.24 -20.54 -33.89
CA ARG A 748 -21.06 -20.61 -35.35
C ARG A 748 -19.77 -21.35 -35.72
N LEU A 749 -18.65 -21.03 -35.07
CA LEU A 749 -17.37 -21.72 -35.23
C LEU A 749 -17.49 -23.22 -34.95
N ARG A 750 -18.16 -23.61 -33.84
CA ARG A 750 -18.41 -25.03 -33.55
C ARG A 750 -19.28 -25.72 -34.61
N SER A 751 -20.31 -25.05 -35.15
CA SER A 751 -21.12 -25.61 -36.24
C SER A 751 -20.30 -25.81 -37.51
N ILE A 752 -19.53 -24.80 -37.91
CA ILE A 752 -18.69 -24.85 -39.11
C ILE A 752 -17.59 -25.91 -38.97
N ALA A 753 -16.95 -26.03 -37.79
CA ALA A 753 -15.96 -27.07 -37.53
C ALA A 753 -16.58 -28.50 -37.60
N ALA A 754 -17.79 -28.69 -37.06
CA ALA A 754 -18.50 -29.96 -37.18
C ALA A 754 -18.95 -30.26 -38.63
N GLU A 755 -19.28 -29.24 -39.43
CA GLU A 755 -19.57 -29.37 -40.85
C GLU A 755 -18.30 -29.70 -41.66
N GLN A 756 -17.16 -29.08 -41.35
CA GLN A 756 -15.85 -29.43 -41.93
C GLN A 756 -15.50 -30.88 -41.65
N GLU A 757 -15.59 -31.33 -40.41
CA GLU A 757 -15.22 -32.71 -40.03
C GLU A 757 -16.08 -33.75 -40.77
N ARG A 758 -17.38 -33.48 -40.95
CA ARG A 758 -18.28 -34.31 -41.76
C ARG A 758 -17.87 -34.30 -43.23
N ALA A 759 -17.71 -33.12 -43.84
CA ALA A 759 -17.33 -33.00 -45.24
C ALA A 759 -15.95 -33.63 -45.53
N GLU A 760 -15.01 -33.59 -44.59
CA GLU A 760 -13.72 -34.28 -44.70
C GLU A 760 -13.85 -35.80 -44.57
N LYS A 761 -14.74 -36.32 -43.72
CA LYS A 761 -15.04 -37.76 -43.65
C LYS A 761 -15.69 -38.25 -44.94
N ASP A 762 -16.67 -37.51 -45.47
CA ASP A 762 -17.31 -37.83 -46.75
C ASP A 762 -16.31 -37.77 -47.91
N LYS A 763 -15.43 -36.76 -47.94
CA LYS A 763 -14.33 -36.65 -48.90
C LYS A 763 -13.36 -37.85 -48.83
N LYS A 764 -13.03 -38.32 -47.62
CA LYS A 764 -12.19 -39.53 -47.40
C LYS A 764 -12.91 -40.81 -47.84
N HIS A 765 -14.22 -40.92 -47.63
CA HIS A 765 -15.02 -42.05 -48.12
C HIS A 765 -15.02 -42.11 -49.65
N VAL A 766 -15.35 -41.00 -50.32
CA VAL A 766 -15.37 -40.92 -51.79
C VAL A 766 -13.97 -41.18 -52.39
N LEU A 767 -12.88 -40.77 -51.72
CA LEU A 767 -11.53 -41.17 -52.11
C LEU A 767 -11.28 -42.68 -52.04
N SER A 768 -11.78 -43.35 -50.99
CA SER A 768 -11.67 -44.81 -50.85
C SER A 768 -12.46 -45.52 -51.94
N ASP A 769 -13.66 -45.04 -52.25
CA ASP A 769 -14.50 -45.58 -53.32
C ASP A 769 -13.85 -45.36 -54.70
N LEU A 770 -13.23 -44.20 -54.92
CA LEU A 770 -12.51 -43.87 -56.16
C LEU A 770 -11.30 -44.81 -56.37
N ARG A 771 -10.48 -45.02 -55.33
CA ARG A 771 -9.35 -45.98 -55.35
C ARG A 771 -9.81 -47.42 -55.60
N ARG A 772 -10.97 -47.81 -55.03
CA ARG A 772 -11.57 -49.11 -55.29
C ARG A 772 -12.01 -49.23 -56.75
N ALA A 773 -12.71 -48.22 -57.29
CA ALA A 773 -13.12 -48.20 -58.69
C ALA A 773 -11.92 -48.18 -59.67
N GLU A 774 -10.80 -47.55 -59.30
CA GLU A 774 -9.53 -47.63 -60.04
C GLU A 774 -8.98 -49.06 -60.07
N SER A 775 -8.87 -49.71 -58.90
CA SER A 775 -8.43 -51.10 -58.78
C SER A 775 -9.34 -52.07 -59.55
N ASP A 776 -10.66 -51.92 -59.44
CA ASP A 776 -11.64 -52.76 -60.14
C ASP A 776 -11.54 -52.53 -61.67
N MET A 777 -11.30 -51.28 -62.11
CA MET A 777 -11.08 -50.96 -63.53
C MET A 777 -9.78 -51.61 -64.06
N ASP A 778 -8.71 -51.62 -63.27
CA ASP A 778 -7.44 -52.25 -63.65
C ASP A 778 -7.52 -53.78 -63.66
N GLY A 779 -8.25 -54.39 -62.72
CA GLY A 779 -8.60 -55.81 -62.77
C GLY A 779 -9.31 -56.18 -64.08
N VAL A 780 -10.39 -55.48 -64.42
CA VAL A 780 -11.13 -55.70 -65.67
C VAL A 780 -10.26 -55.44 -66.91
N LYS A 781 -9.34 -54.46 -66.89
CA LYS A 781 -8.36 -54.27 -67.98
C LYS A 781 -7.44 -55.48 -68.14
N GLN A 782 -6.92 -56.04 -67.05
CA GLN A 782 -6.03 -57.20 -67.05
C GLN A 782 -6.74 -58.46 -67.55
N GLU A 783 -7.94 -58.74 -67.06
CA GLU A 783 -8.75 -59.89 -67.52
C GLU A 783 -9.12 -59.77 -69.01
N LEU A 784 -9.50 -58.58 -69.46
CA LEU A 784 -9.80 -58.30 -70.86
C LEU A 784 -8.56 -58.39 -71.76
N GLN A 785 -7.36 -58.09 -71.24
CA GLN A 785 -6.10 -58.36 -71.94
C GLN A 785 -5.79 -59.86 -72.00
N ARG A 786 -5.96 -60.60 -70.89
CA ARG A 786 -5.74 -62.05 -70.83
C ARG A 786 -6.65 -62.80 -71.81
N LEU A 787 -7.96 -62.56 -71.76
CA LEU A 787 -8.91 -63.20 -72.69
C LEU A 787 -8.65 -62.83 -74.15
N LYS A 788 -8.15 -61.62 -74.45
CA LYS A 788 -7.70 -61.27 -75.81
C LYS A 788 -6.46 -62.07 -76.25
N GLN A 789 -5.51 -62.30 -75.36
CA GLN A 789 -4.32 -63.12 -75.65
C GLN A 789 -4.73 -64.58 -75.89
N GLU A 790 -5.51 -65.15 -74.97
CA GLU A 790 -6.08 -66.50 -75.09
C GLU A 790 -6.89 -66.65 -76.39
N ASN A 791 -7.73 -65.67 -76.75
CA ASN A 791 -8.51 -65.73 -78.00
C ASN A 791 -7.62 -65.62 -79.24
N ASN A 792 -6.58 -64.77 -79.24
CA ASN A 792 -5.60 -64.70 -80.33
C ASN A 792 -4.79 -65.99 -80.48
N GLU A 793 -4.56 -66.74 -79.39
CA GLU A 793 -3.89 -68.05 -79.39
C GLU A 793 -4.83 -69.13 -79.94
N LEU A 794 -6.07 -69.19 -79.46
CA LEU A 794 -7.10 -70.09 -79.99
C LEU A 794 -7.36 -69.83 -81.48
N GLU A 795 -7.41 -68.58 -81.94
CA GLU A 795 -7.51 -68.25 -83.37
C GLU A 795 -6.31 -68.77 -84.19
N LYS A 796 -5.09 -68.73 -83.65
CA LYS A 796 -3.91 -69.30 -84.32
C LYS A 796 -4.00 -70.82 -84.38
N GLU A 797 -4.40 -71.47 -83.29
CA GLU A 797 -4.63 -72.93 -83.25
C GLU A 797 -5.73 -73.36 -84.22
N LEU A 798 -6.79 -72.58 -84.36
CA LEU A 798 -7.91 -72.83 -85.27
C LEU A 798 -7.47 -72.72 -86.74
N ARG A 799 -6.63 -71.72 -87.07
CA ARG A 799 -5.98 -71.59 -88.39
C ARG A 799 -4.98 -72.72 -88.69
N GLN A 800 -4.44 -73.39 -87.68
CA GLN A 800 -3.51 -74.53 -87.84
C GLN A 800 -4.21 -75.89 -87.92
N ASN A 801 -5.43 -76.03 -87.35
CA ASN A 801 -6.14 -77.31 -87.23
C ASN A 801 -7.29 -77.52 -88.24
N THR A 802 -7.26 -76.82 -89.39
CA THR A 802 -8.33 -76.84 -90.42
C THR A 802 -8.55 -78.20 -91.11
N THR A 803 -7.78 -79.23 -90.76
CA THR A 803 -7.87 -80.60 -91.28
C THR A 803 -8.60 -81.57 -90.34
N ALA A 804 -9.05 -81.12 -89.16
CA ALA A 804 -9.67 -81.95 -88.13
C ALA A 804 -10.97 -81.34 -87.56
N ASP A 805 -12.05 -81.38 -88.35
CA ASP A 805 -13.36 -80.74 -88.10
C ASP A 805 -13.88 -80.79 -86.65
N GLN A 806 -13.74 -81.94 -85.98
CA GLN A 806 -14.25 -82.10 -84.60
C GLN A 806 -13.48 -81.25 -83.58
N LYS A 807 -12.17 -81.04 -83.78
CA LYS A 807 -11.36 -80.15 -82.94
C LYS A 807 -11.60 -78.69 -83.29
N ALA A 808 -11.74 -78.37 -84.58
CA ALA A 808 -12.06 -77.02 -85.03
C ALA A 808 -13.35 -76.51 -84.37
N ARG A 809 -14.45 -77.28 -84.40
CA ARG A 809 -15.73 -76.89 -83.77
C ARG A 809 -15.64 -76.63 -82.26
N LEU A 810 -14.81 -77.37 -81.53
CA LEU A 810 -14.60 -77.16 -80.09
C LEU A 810 -13.72 -75.94 -79.78
N LEU A 811 -12.88 -75.52 -80.72
CA LEU A 811 -12.16 -74.25 -80.64
C LEU A 811 -13.08 -73.08 -81.05
N GLU A 812 -13.92 -73.25 -82.08
CA GLU A 812 -14.93 -72.26 -82.49
C GLU A 812 -15.90 -71.91 -81.35
N THR A 813 -16.41 -72.90 -80.60
CA THR A 813 -17.29 -72.64 -79.46
C THR A 813 -16.58 -71.88 -78.34
N LYS A 814 -15.32 -72.21 -78.05
CA LYS A 814 -14.51 -71.48 -77.04
C LYS A 814 -14.16 -70.06 -77.48
N VAL A 815 -13.88 -69.85 -78.76
CA VAL A 815 -13.67 -68.51 -79.34
C VAL A 815 -14.93 -67.67 -79.22
N ALA A 816 -16.12 -68.26 -79.44
CA ALA A 816 -17.40 -67.58 -79.24
C ALA A 816 -17.66 -67.24 -77.76
N GLU A 817 -17.47 -68.19 -76.84
CA GLU A 817 -17.58 -67.99 -75.38
C GLU A 817 -16.61 -66.91 -74.88
N ASN A 818 -15.37 -66.89 -75.38
CA ASN A 818 -14.39 -65.84 -75.10
C ASN A 818 -14.79 -64.48 -75.67
N MET A 819 -15.46 -64.44 -76.83
CA MET A 819 -15.98 -63.18 -77.40
C MET A 819 -17.15 -62.61 -76.60
N ASP A 820 -18.06 -63.45 -76.10
CA ASP A 820 -19.18 -63.03 -75.25
C ASP A 820 -18.70 -62.52 -73.88
N THR A 821 -17.74 -63.20 -73.25
CA THR A 821 -17.12 -62.73 -72.00
C THR A 821 -16.31 -61.44 -72.20
N ILE A 822 -15.59 -61.29 -73.33
CA ILE A 822 -14.95 -60.02 -73.71
C ILE A 822 -16.01 -58.91 -73.90
N ALA A 823 -17.21 -59.20 -74.40
CA ALA A 823 -18.29 -58.22 -74.51
C ALA A 823 -18.83 -57.80 -73.14
N GLN A 824 -19.01 -58.75 -72.21
CA GLN A 824 -19.42 -58.51 -70.83
C GLN A 824 -18.39 -57.63 -70.09
N LEU A 825 -17.10 -57.98 -70.12
CA LEU A 825 -16.03 -57.17 -69.51
C LEU A 825 -15.92 -55.76 -70.12
N ARG A 826 -16.24 -55.57 -71.42
CA ARG A 826 -16.33 -54.23 -72.03
C ARG A 826 -17.49 -53.43 -71.45
N GLN A 827 -18.63 -54.07 -71.21
CA GLN A 827 -19.79 -53.44 -70.60
C GLN A 827 -19.53 -53.07 -69.13
N GLU A 828 -18.95 -53.98 -68.35
CA GLU A 828 -18.52 -53.74 -66.95
C GLU A 828 -17.50 -52.61 -66.86
N ARG A 829 -16.44 -52.64 -67.70
CA ARG A 829 -15.50 -51.52 -67.81
C ARG A 829 -16.21 -50.20 -68.11
N SER A 830 -17.25 -50.21 -68.95
CA SER A 830 -18.02 -49.00 -69.27
C SER A 830 -18.86 -48.48 -68.11
N PHE A 831 -19.35 -49.36 -67.23
CA PHE A 831 -20.02 -48.99 -65.98
C PHE A 831 -19.01 -48.44 -64.97
N ILE A 832 -17.92 -49.16 -64.67
CA ILE A 832 -16.87 -48.70 -63.75
C ILE A 832 -16.26 -47.36 -64.21
N THR A 833 -16.13 -47.12 -65.52
CA THR A 833 -15.66 -45.83 -66.06
C THR A 833 -16.67 -44.68 -65.83
N LYS A 834 -17.98 -44.96 -65.77
CA LYS A 834 -19.00 -43.96 -65.40
C LYS A 834 -18.96 -43.70 -63.90
N ASP A 835 -18.97 -44.76 -63.10
CA ASP A 835 -18.95 -44.67 -61.64
C ASP A 835 -17.70 -43.94 -61.14
N HIS A 836 -16.52 -44.23 -61.71
CA HIS A 836 -15.28 -43.50 -61.43
C HIS A 836 -15.39 -42.00 -61.79
N LYS A 837 -16.02 -41.63 -62.92
CA LYS A 837 -16.23 -40.21 -63.30
C LYS A 837 -17.21 -39.50 -62.36
N ASP A 838 -18.26 -40.18 -61.91
CA ASP A 838 -19.24 -39.60 -61.00
C ASP A 838 -18.69 -39.51 -59.56
N LEU A 839 -17.86 -40.46 -59.12
CA LEU A 839 -17.05 -40.36 -57.90
C LEU A 839 -16.03 -39.22 -57.99
N GLN A 840 -15.35 -39.04 -59.13
CA GLN A 840 -14.40 -37.94 -59.35
C GLN A 840 -15.10 -36.56 -59.26
N ARG A 841 -16.30 -36.42 -59.83
CA ARG A 841 -17.14 -35.21 -59.68
C ARG A 841 -17.50 -34.94 -58.22
N ARG A 842 -18.06 -35.94 -57.53
CA ARG A 842 -18.39 -35.83 -56.09
C ARG A 842 -17.16 -35.48 -55.25
N TYR A 843 -16.00 -36.01 -55.59
CA TYR A 843 -14.74 -35.66 -54.92
C TYR A 843 -14.37 -34.19 -55.13
N SER A 844 -14.49 -33.66 -56.36
CA SER A 844 -14.25 -32.24 -56.62
C SER A 844 -15.25 -31.33 -55.88
N GLU A 845 -16.55 -31.66 -55.92
CA GLU A 845 -17.60 -30.93 -55.20
C GLU A 845 -17.35 -30.93 -53.69
N LEU A 846 -17.07 -32.10 -53.09
CA LEU A 846 -16.73 -32.19 -51.67
C LEU A 846 -15.44 -31.44 -51.34
N SER A 847 -14.42 -31.48 -52.21
CA SER A 847 -13.19 -30.71 -52.01
C SER A 847 -13.44 -29.21 -52.02
N GLU A 848 -14.30 -28.70 -52.91
CA GLU A 848 -14.72 -27.30 -52.89
C GLU A 848 -15.51 -26.95 -51.62
N THR A 849 -16.45 -27.80 -51.18
CA THR A 849 -17.20 -27.52 -49.95
C THR A 849 -16.29 -27.46 -48.72
N VAL A 850 -15.31 -28.35 -48.60
CA VAL A 850 -14.28 -28.31 -47.54
C VAL A 850 -13.46 -27.02 -47.61
N SER A 851 -13.02 -26.58 -48.80
CA SER A 851 -12.29 -25.31 -48.95
C SER A 851 -13.14 -24.10 -48.53
N ARG A 852 -14.38 -23.99 -49.02
CA ARG A 852 -15.32 -22.91 -48.64
C ARG A 852 -15.63 -22.92 -47.14
N LEU A 853 -15.72 -24.09 -46.51
CA LEU A 853 -15.92 -24.19 -45.06
C LEU A 853 -14.67 -23.79 -44.28
N ARG A 854 -13.46 -24.05 -44.77
CA ARG A 854 -12.18 -23.57 -44.19
C ARG A 854 -12.07 -22.05 -44.26
N GLU A 855 -12.38 -21.45 -45.41
CA GLU A 855 -12.44 -19.98 -45.58
C GLU A 855 -13.43 -19.34 -44.60
N LYS A 856 -14.64 -19.88 -44.49
CA LYS A 856 -15.64 -19.41 -43.51
C LYS A 856 -15.15 -19.52 -42.08
N HIS A 857 -14.50 -20.63 -41.70
CA HIS A 857 -13.94 -20.77 -40.35
C HIS A 857 -12.82 -19.77 -40.07
N ALA A 858 -11.95 -19.48 -41.04
CA ALA A 858 -10.93 -18.43 -40.90
C ALA A 858 -11.55 -17.04 -40.74
N ALA A 859 -12.59 -16.71 -41.52
CA ALA A 859 -13.33 -15.45 -41.41
C ALA A 859 -14.07 -15.32 -40.06
N HIS A 860 -14.72 -16.39 -39.59
CA HIS A 860 -15.38 -16.39 -38.28
C HIS A 860 -14.36 -16.39 -37.12
N SER A 861 -13.17 -17.00 -37.27
CA SER A 861 -12.11 -16.96 -36.25
C SER A 861 -11.54 -15.56 -36.11
N THR A 862 -11.17 -14.93 -37.22
CA THR A 862 -10.70 -13.52 -37.21
C THR A 862 -11.77 -12.57 -36.71
N SER A 863 -13.05 -12.77 -37.04
CA SER A 863 -14.14 -12.01 -36.41
C SER A 863 -14.25 -12.27 -34.91
N HIS A 864 -14.07 -13.51 -34.45
CA HIS A 864 -14.13 -13.88 -33.04
C HIS A 864 -13.01 -13.23 -32.23
N ASP A 865 -11.79 -13.23 -32.75
CA ASP A 865 -10.64 -12.59 -32.11
C ASP A 865 -10.75 -11.05 -32.14
N ASN A 866 -11.33 -10.47 -33.18
CA ASN A 866 -11.71 -9.05 -33.20
C ASN A 866 -12.77 -8.71 -32.12
N TRP A 867 -13.72 -9.61 -31.85
CA TRP A 867 -14.69 -9.42 -30.76
C TRP A 867 -14.04 -9.59 -29.37
N ARG A 868 -13.07 -10.51 -29.22
CA ARG A 868 -12.24 -10.61 -27.99
C ARG A 868 -11.50 -9.31 -27.72
N HIS A 869 -10.72 -8.82 -28.69
CA HIS A 869 -9.92 -7.61 -28.52
C HIS A 869 -10.80 -6.39 -28.16
N LYS A 870 -12.00 -6.27 -28.73
CA LYS A 870 -12.96 -5.21 -28.36
C LYS A 870 -13.49 -5.37 -26.93
N LEU A 871 -13.73 -6.60 -26.49
CA LEU A 871 -14.11 -6.89 -25.11
C LEU A 871 -13.00 -6.51 -24.14
N ASP A 872 -11.76 -6.91 -24.43
CA ASP A 872 -10.58 -6.62 -23.59
C ASP A 872 -10.35 -5.11 -23.45
N LEU A 873 -10.49 -4.33 -24.54
CA LEU A 873 -10.44 -2.87 -24.50
C LEU A 873 -11.55 -2.24 -23.63
N GLN A 874 -12.78 -2.76 -23.70
CA GLN A 874 -13.89 -2.27 -22.86
C GLN A 874 -13.72 -2.64 -21.38
N VAL A 875 -13.07 -3.77 -21.08
CA VAL A 875 -12.70 -4.14 -19.71
C VAL A 875 -11.66 -3.17 -19.15
N LEU A 876 -10.62 -2.84 -19.93
CA LEU A 876 -9.61 -1.84 -19.54
C LEU A 876 -10.25 -0.45 -19.30
N GLU A 877 -11.10 0.03 -20.20
CA GLU A 877 -11.84 1.30 -20.03
C GLU A 877 -12.69 1.29 -18.75
N ILE A 878 -13.34 0.16 -18.41
CA ILE A 878 -14.07 0.03 -17.15
C ILE A 878 -13.15 0.09 -15.93
N ASP A 879 -11.97 -0.52 -15.98
CA ASP A 879 -11.05 -0.54 -14.84
C ASP A 879 -10.38 0.83 -14.63
N GLU A 880 -10.08 1.57 -15.69
CA GLU A 880 -9.70 2.99 -15.64
C GLU A 880 -10.83 3.84 -15.02
N LEU A 881 -12.07 3.67 -15.47
CA LEU A 881 -13.24 4.39 -14.91
C LEU A 881 -13.50 4.04 -13.43
N LYS A 882 -13.24 2.79 -13.00
CA LYS A 882 -13.28 2.39 -11.58
C LYS A 882 -12.18 3.09 -10.78
N GLN A 883 -10.94 3.03 -11.24
CA GLN A 883 -9.80 3.67 -10.57
C GLN A 883 -10.05 5.18 -10.40
N ALA A 884 -10.49 5.87 -11.47
CA ALA A 884 -10.86 7.28 -11.40
C ALA A 884 -12.00 7.56 -10.40
N LEU A 885 -12.96 6.64 -10.25
CA LEU A 885 -14.06 6.75 -9.30
C LEU A 885 -13.62 6.48 -7.85
N ASP A 886 -12.65 5.60 -7.63
CA ASP A 886 -12.03 5.32 -6.32
C ASP A 886 -10.99 6.35 -5.90
N ASP A 887 -10.31 7.01 -6.83
CA ASP A 887 -9.50 8.19 -6.57
C ASP A 887 -10.36 9.39 -6.20
N ARG A 888 -11.45 9.64 -6.95
CA ARG A 888 -12.43 10.68 -6.58
C ARG A 888 -13.15 10.34 -5.28
N SER A 889 -13.42 9.05 -5.10
CA SER A 889 -13.50 8.27 -3.86
C SER A 889 -12.72 8.85 -2.69
N SER A 890 -11.40 8.59 -2.72
CA SER A 890 -10.45 8.92 -1.66
C SER A 890 -10.24 10.43 -1.50
N GLN A 891 -10.26 11.20 -2.59
CA GLN A 891 -10.17 12.66 -2.58
C GLN A 891 -11.31 13.30 -1.79
N LEU A 892 -12.56 12.85 -1.98
CA LEU A 892 -13.69 13.35 -1.19
C LEU A 892 -13.59 12.94 0.28
N LYS A 893 -13.22 11.70 0.58
CA LYS A 893 -13.01 11.27 1.98
C LYS A 893 -11.90 12.08 2.68
N LYS A 894 -10.83 12.45 1.96
CA LYS A 894 -9.77 13.36 2.45
C LYS A 894 -10.33 14.77 2.70
N ALA A 895 -11.12 15.31 1.77
CA ALA A 895 -11.75 16.63 1.92
C ALA A 895 -12.81 16.69 3.03
N GLU A 896 -13.54 15.59 3.27
CA GLU A 896 -14.50 15.46 4.38
C GLU A 896 -13.78 15.44 5.73
N ARG A 897 -12.72 14.63 5.88
CA ARG A 897 -11.86 14.63 7.09
C ARG A 897 -11.23 15.99 7.36
N GLU A 898 -10.74 16.67 6.33
CA GLU A 898 -10.17 18.02 6.48
C GLU A 898 -11.24 19.05 6.88
N LYS A 899 -12.46 18.92 6.34
CA LYS A 899 -13.60 19.74 6.75
C LYS A 899 -14.04 19.46 8.20
N GLU A 900 -13.96 18.22 8.66
CA GLU A 900 -14.20 17.82 10.06
C GLU A 900 -13.11 18.38 10.99
N ARG A 901 -11.83 18.31 10.59
CA ARG A 901 -10.71 18.95 11.31
C ARG A 901 -10.88 20.47 11.41
N ILE A 902 -11.22 21.13 10.30
CA ILE A 902 -11.51 22.58 10.28
C ILE A 902 -12.76 22.90 11.12
N ALA A 903 -13.72 21.98 11.25
CA ALA A 903 -14.89 22.17 12.11
C ALA A 903 -14.52 22.05 13.59
N SER A 904 -13.75 21.04 14.01
CA SER A 904 -13.30 20.90 15.40
C SER A 904 -12.35 22.03 15.82
N GLU A 905 -11.47 22.49 14.92
CA GLU A 905 -10.66 23.70 15.13
C GLU A 905 -11.54 24.95 15.29
N LYS A 906 -12.59 25.12 14.48
CA LYS A 906 -13.54 26.23 14.63
C LYS A 906 -14.32 26.16 15.93
N ASP A 907 -14.74 24.97 16.37
CA ASP A 907 -15.43 24.80 17.64
C ASP A 907 -14.50 25.05 18.82
N GLY A 908 -13.23 24.65 18.73
CA GLY A 908 -12.17 25.01 19.68
C GLY A 908 -11.95 26.53 19.77
N VAL A 909 -11.80 27.20 18.63
CA VAL A 909 -11.67 28.67 18.56
C VAL A 909 -12.95 29.36 19.06
N ALA A 910 -14.14 28.83 18.77
CA ALA A 910 -15.39 29.38 19.27
C ALA A 910 -15.48 29.30 20.81
N LYS A 911 -15.02 28.18 21.40
CA LYS A 911 -14.90 28.02 22.85
C LYS A 911 -13.90 29.00 23.47
N THR A 912 -12.71 29.18 22.87
CA THR A 912 -11.74 30.16 23.42
C THR A 912 -12.25 31.59 23.30
N VAL A 913 -12.89 31.95 22.18
CA VAL A 913 -13.53 33.28 22.01
C VAL A 913 -14.67 33.47 23.01
N SER A 914 -15.51 32.47 23.29
CA SER A 914 -16.58 32.61 24.28
C SER A 914 -16.05 32.73 25.71
N GLY A 915 -14.97 32.04 26.05
CA GLY A 915 -14.23 32.22 27.30
C GLY A 915 -13.66 33.63 27.44
N LEU A 916 -12.94 34.12 26.42
CA LEU A 916 -12.41 35.48 26.39
C LEU A 916 -13.52 36.55 26.45
N GLU A 917 -14.68 36.33 25.83
CA GLU A 917 -15.84 37.21 25.99
C GLU A 917 -16.40 37.18 27.42
N ALA A 918 -16.44 36.01 28.08
CA ALA A 918 -16.87 35.88 29.46
C ALA A 918 -15.92 36.59 30.42
N ASP A 919 -14.61 36.47 30.22
CA ASP A 919 -13.58 37.17 31.00
C ASP A 919 -13.61 38.68 30.75
N LEU A 920 -13.74 39.15 29.51
CA LEU A 920 -13.94 40.58 29.24
C LEU A 920 -15.21 41.13 29.90
N ARG A 921 -16.30 40.34 29.97
CA ARG A 921 -17.50 40.68 30.74
C ARG A 921 -17.29 40.61 32.25
N ARG A 922 -16.35 39.79 32.76
CA ARG A 922 -15.96 39.74 34.18
C ARG A 922 -15.13 40.95 34.55
N VAL A 923 -13.99 41.17 33.89
CA VAL A 923 -13.11 42.33 34.06
C VAL A 923 -13.87 43.65 33.93
N ARG A 924 -14.84 43.75 33.01
CA ARG A 924 -15.72 44.93 32.92
C ARG A 924 -16.59 45.11 34.17
N ARG A 925 -17.22 44.05 34.69
CA ARG A 925 -18.01 44.12 35.93
C ARG A 925 -17.13 44.50 37.12
N ASP A 926 -15.93 43.94 37.20
CA ASP A 926 -14.97 44.19 38.27
C ASP A 926 -14.49 45.65 38.22
N ALA A 927 -14.14 46.16 37.03
CA ALA A 927 -13.83 47.59 36.82
C ALA A 927 -15.02 48.51 37.14
N GLU A 928 -16.25 48.11 36.81
CA GLU A 928 -17.47 48.84 37.20
C GLU A 928 -17.74 48.78 38.72
N ALA A 929 -17.30 47.72 39.42
CA ALA A 929 -17.38 47.56 40.88
C ALA A 929 -16.31 48.41 41.59
N PHE A 930 -15.03 48.27 41.22
CA PHE A 930 -13.96 49.18 41.68
C PHE A 930 -14.31 50.65 41.42
N GLY A 931 -14.95 50.95 40.28
CA GLY A 931 -15.45 52.28 39.96
C GLY A 931 -16.60 52.77 40.85
N ARG A 932 -17.34 51.89 41.54
CA ARG A 932 -18.32 52.23 42.61
C ARG A 932 -17.61 52.39 43.95
N ASP A 933 -16.68 51.51 44.28
CA ASP A 933 -15.97 51.52 45.57
C ASP A 933 -15.04 52.74 45.68
N LEU A 934 -14.39 53.13 44.58
CA LEU A 934 -13.65 54.39 44.52
C LEU A 934 -14.55 55.63 44.69
N ARG A 935 -15.85 55.53 44.35
CA ARG A 935 -16.84 56.60 44.60
C ARG A 935 -17.34 56.60 46.04
N THR A 936 -17.58 55.44 46.66
CA THR A 936 -17.96 55.35 48.08
C THR A 936 -16.80 55.82 48.96
N LEU A 937 -15.57 55.34 48.73
CA LEU A 937 -14.37 55.77 49.45
C LEU A 937 -14.07 57.27 49.28
N ARG A 938 -14.31 57.86 48.09
CA ARG A 938 -14.22 59.32 47.91
C ARG A 938 -15.28 60.06 48.73
N ALA A 939 -16.53 59.60 48.73
CA ALA A 939 -17.60 60.20 49.52
C ALA A 939 -17.41 60.01 51.03
N GLU A 940 -16.81 58.90 51.47
CA GLU A 940 -16.45 58.66 52.86
C GLU A 940 -15.26 59.52 53.30
N LYS A 941 -14.23 59.64 52.46
CA LYS A 941 -13.13 60.59 52.68
C LYS A 941 -13.66 62.03 52.78
N GLU A 942 -14.55 62.46 51.89
CA GLU A 942 -15.15 63.80 51.96
C GLU A 942 -15.98 63.99 53.24
N LYS A 943 -16.77 62.98 53.65
CA LYS A 943 -17.49 62.99 54.95
C LYS A 943 -16.53 63.01 56.14
N LEU A 944 -15.40 62.32 56.09
CA LEU A 944 -14.40 62.32 57.16
C LEU A 944 -13.66 63.66 57.22
N GLU A 945 -13.32 64.25 56.08
CA GLU A 945 -12.76 65.61 55.99
C GLU A 945 -13.76 66.67 56.47
N SER A 946 -15.07 66.51 56.18
CA SER A 946 -16.11 67.42 56.69
C SER A 946 -16.27 67.28 58.21
N LYS A 947 -16.32 66.05 58.74
CA LYS A 947 -16.32 65.78 60.19
C LYS A 947 -15.07 66.34 60.87
N LEU A 948 -13.88 66.17 60.27
CA LEU A 948 -12.64 66.72 60.80
C LEU A 948 -12.67 68.25 60.83
N LYS A 949 -13.17 68.90 59.77
CA LYS A 949 -13.39 70.36 59.73
C LYS A 949 -14.39 70.80 60.81
N GLU A 950 -15.47 70.04 61.04
CA GLU A 950 -16.44 70.31 62.11
C GLU A 950 -15.83 70.13 63.50
N GLU A 951 -15.07 69.06 63.77
CA GLU A 951 -14.40 68.84 65.05
C GLU A 951 -13.30 69.87 65.32
N VAL A 952 -12.55 70.29 64.29
CA VAL A 952 -11.62 71.44 64.40
C VAL A 952 -12.39 72.72 64.74
N GLN A 953 -13.54 72.99 64.10
CA GLN A 953 -14.38 74.14 64.46
C GLN A 953 -14.98 74.04 65.87
N LYS A 954 -15.40 72.86 66.32
CA LYS A 954 -15.88 72.62 67.70
C LYS A 954 -14.74 72.84 68.69
N GLY A 955 -13.55 72.30 68.40
CA GLY A 955 -12.32 72.51 69.17
C GLY A 955 -11.92 73.98 69.25
N GLU A 956 -12.02 74.73 68.15
CA GLU A 956 -11.82 76.19 68.14
C GLU A 956 -12.88 76.92 68.97
N ARG A 957 -14.16 76.56 68.87
CA ARG A 957 -15.23 77.16 69.69
C ARG A 957 -15.00 76.87 71.17
N ALA A 958 -14.65 75.63 71.52
CA ALA A 958 -14.30 75.23 72.88
C ALA A 958 -13.03 75.95 73.38
N LYS A 959 -12.01 76.13 72.53
CA LYS A 959 -10.80 76.90 72.84
C LYS A 959 -11.08 78.39 73.01
N LYS A 960 -11.98 78.98 72.21
CA LYS A 960 -12.43 80.37 72.38
C LYS A 960 -13.25 80.52 73.67
N GLN A 961 -14.14 79.56 73.98
CA GLN A 961 -14.90 79.52 75.23
C GLN A 961 -13.98 79.36 76.46
N SER A 962 -13.04 78.42 76.45
CA SER A 962 -12.08 78.25 77.55
C SER A 962 -11.15 79.44 77.67
N GLN A 963 -10.71 80.06 76.57
CA GLN A 963 -9.93 81.30 76.60
C GLN A 963 -10.75 82.48 77.16
N THR A 964 -12.05 82.58 76.89
CA THR A 964 -12.93 83.56 77.56
C THR A 964 -13.15 83.25 79.03
N GLN A 965 -13.28 81.97 79.42
CA GLN A 965 -13.35 81.56 80.83
C GLN A 965 -12.04 81.86 81.57
N VAL A 966 -10.88 81.60 80.96
CA VAL A 966 -9.57 81.95 81.53
C VAL A 966 -9.41 83.47 81.64
N ARG A 967 -9.87 84.26 80.67
CA ARG A 967 -9.91 85.73 80.80
C ARG A 967 -10.80 86.18 81.95
N LEU A 968 -12.02 85.63 82.06
CA LEU A 968 -12.95 85.96 83.14
C LEU A 968 -12.42 85.52 84.52
N LEU A 969 -11.78 84.36 84.61
CA LEU A 969 -11.15 83.86 85.82
C LEU A 969 -9.91 84.69 86.19
N ASN A 970 -9.12 85.14 85.22
CA ASN A 970 -8.02 86.06 85.47
C ASN A 970 -8.53 87.44 85.91
N GLU A 971 -9.59 87.97 85.30
CA GLU A 971 -10.22 89.23 85.73
C GLU A 971 -10.83 89.10 87.14
N GLN A 972 -11.45 87.96 87.44
CA GLN A 972 -11.89 87.62 88.80
C GLN A 972 -10.69 87.52 89.76
N LEU A 973 -9.60 86.86 89.36
CA LEU A 973 -8.37 86.74 90.17
C LEU A 973 -7.74 88.11 90.43
N GLU A 974 -7.65 88.99 89.43
CA GLU A 974 -7.16 90.36 89.57
C GLU A 974 -8.10 91.20 90.43
N SER A 975 -9.43 91.04 90.29
CA SER A 975 -10.41 91.68 91.18
C SER A 975 -10.29 91.20 92.63
N GLN A 976 -10.00 89.91 92.84
CA GLN A 976 -9.80 89.31 94.16
C GLN A 976 -8.44 89.67 94.74
N LYS A 977 -7.38 89.80 93.93
CA LYS A 977 -6.09 90.38 94.33
C LYS A 977 -6.24 91.85 94.72
N GLN A 978 -6.99 92.64 93.96
CA GLN A 978 -7.27 94.04 94.32
C GLN A 978 -8.12 94.14 95.59
N ARG A 979 -9.10 93.24 95.80
CA ARG A 979 -9.85 93.14 97.05
C ARG A 979 -8.97 92.67 98.21
N ALA A 980 -8.06 91.74 97.98
CA ALA A 980 -7.12 91.25 98.98
C ALA A 980 -6.06 92.31 99.33
N ALA A 981 -5.60 93.11 98.38
CA ALA A 981 -4.70 94.25 98.63
C ALA A 981 -5.42 95.33 99.46
N ARG A 982 -6.63 95.75 99.07
CA ARG A 982 -7.44 96.67 99.88
C ARG A 982 -7.81 96.08 101.24
N ALA A 983 -8.04 94.77 101.32
CA ALA A 983 -8.28 94.10 102.60
C ALA A 983 -7.02 94.05 103.45
N LEU A 984 -5.83 93.85 102.88
CA LEU A 984 -4.54 93.92 103.61
C LEU A 984 -4.28 95.33 104.14
N GLU A 985 -4.50 96.37 103.34
CA GLU A 985 -4.44 97.78 103.78
C GLU A 985 -5.42 98.06 104.95
N VAL A 986 -6.61 97.43 104.93
CA VAL A 986 -7.59 97.52 106.03
C VAL A 986 -7.20 96.65 107.24
N TYR A 987 -6.61 95.47 107.04
CA TYR A 987 -6.19 94.55 108.10
C TYR A 987 -4.92 95.02 108.84
N GLU A 988 -3.98 95.68 108.16
CA GLU A 988 -2.81 96.33 108.80
C GLU A 988 -3.23 97.45 109.77
N SER A 989 -4.42 98.02 109.57
CA SER A 989 -5.00 99.06 110.44
C SER A 989 -6.03 98.56 111.47
N HIS A 990 -6.31 97.24 111.53
CA HIS A 990 -7.45 96.72 112.30
C HIS A 990 -7.13 95.52 113.22
N VAL A 991 -6.82 95.81 114.49
CA VAL A 991 -6.73 94.80 115.56
C VAL A 991 -8.14 94.49 116.10
N CYS A 992 -8.71 93.33 115.76
CA CYS A 992 -9.95 92.85 116.36
C CYS A 992 -9.69 91.77 117.42
N ALA A 993 -10.04 92.04 118.68
CA ALA A 993 -10.10 91.00 119.70
C ALA A 993 -11.34 90.12 119.48
N ALA A 994 -11.15 88.84 119.15
CA ALA A 994 -12.26 87.90 118.99
C ALA A 994 -12.67 87.28 120.33
N ASP A 995 -13.96 87.42 120.69
CA ASP A 995 -14.51 86.91 121.94
C ASP A 995 -14.41 85.38 122.08
N SER A 996 -13.88 84.91 123.21
CA SER A 996 -13.67 83.49 123.50
C SER A 996 -14.96 82.63 123.46
N LYS A 997 -16.12 83.25 123.69
CA LYS A 997 -17.44 82.60 123.66
C LYS A 997 -17.84 82.13 122.25
N GLN A 998 -17.58 82.93 121.22
CA GLN A 998 -17.89 82.57 119.83
C GLN A 998 -17.05 81.36 119.38
N VAL A 999 -15.80 81.27 119.85
CA VAL A 999 -14.90 80.13 119.60
C VAL A 999 -15.40 78.85 120.30
N SER A 1000 -15.96 78.95 121.51
CA SER A 1000 -16.55 77.77 122.18
C SER A 1000 -17.82 77.26 121.49
N ASP A 1001 -18.67 78.14 120.98
CA ASP A 1001 -19.90 77.74 120.28
C ASP A 1001 -19.59 77.07 118.94
N LEU A 1002 -18.63 77.59 118.17
CA LEU A 1002 -18.11 76.95 116.96
C LEU A 1002 -17.53 75.56 117.25
N LYS A 1003 -16.75 75.41 118.33
CA LYS A 1003 -16.24 74.10 118.77
C LYS A 1003 -17.37 73.12 119.13
N MET A 1004 -18.46 73.59 119.72
CA MET A 1004 -19.63 72.76 120.02
C MET A 1004 -20.43 72.37 118.76
N GLN A 1005 -20.58 73.27 117.79
CA GLN A 1005 -21.20 72.97 116.50
C GLN A 1005 -20.39 71.92 115.74
N HIS A 1006 -19.08 72.13 115.59
CA HIS A 1006 -18.18 71.19 114.95
C HIS A 1006 -18.20 69.79 115.61
N ASN A 1007 -18.24 69.71 116.94
CA ASN A 1007 -18.38 68.43 117.66
C ASN A 1007 -19.71 67.69 117.35
N LYS A 1008 -20.81 68.41 117.10
CA LYS A 1008 -22.09 67.81 116.71
C LYS A 1008 -22.06 67.33 115.26
N GLU A 1009 -21.45 68.10 114.36
CA GLU A 1009 -21.25 67.73 112.96
C GLU A 1009 -20.35 66.50 112.81
N CYS A 1010 -19.22 66.45 113.53
CA CYS A 1010 -18.33 65.29 113.55
C CYS A 1010 -19.02 64.02 114.07
N LYS A 1011 -19.92 64.12 115.07
CA LYS A 1011 -20.75 62.99 115.51
C LYS A 1011 -21.73 62.54 114.42
N GLY A 1012 -22.36 63.47 113.69
CA GLY A 1012 -23.22 63.17 112.55
C GLY A 1012 -22.49 62.47 111.40
N LEU A 1013 -21.32 62.98 111.02
CA LEU A 1013 -20.44 62.38 110.02
C LEU A 1013 -19.99 60.97 110.42
N MET A 1014 -19.68 60.74 111.70
CA MET A 1014 -19.29 59.41 112.19
C MET A 1014 -20.42 58.37 112.05
N VAL A 1015 -21.68 58.77 112.27
CA VAL A 1015 -22.86 57.93 112.04
C VAL A 1015 -23.06 57.67 110.54
N GLN A 1016 -22.89 58.68 109.69
CA GLN A 1016 -22.95 58.52 108.23
C GLN A 1016 -21.85 57.59 107.69
N ILE A 1017 -20.62 57.72 108.18
CA ILE A 1017 -19.49 56.83 107.82
C ILE A 1017 -19.78 55.40 108.28
N ARG A 1018 -20.31 55.19 109.48
CA ARG A 1018 -20.71 53.85 109.97
C ARG A 1018 -21.79 53.24 109.08
N TYR A 1019 -22.80 54.01 108.67
CA TYR A 1019 -23.83 53.55 107.73
C TYR A 1019 -23.28 53.22 106.33
N LEU A 1020 -22.42 54.08 105.77
CA LEU A 1020 -21.80 53.84 104.46
C LEU A 1020 -20.85 52.63 104.48
N LYS A 1021 -20.08 52.44 105.56
CA LYS A 1021 -19.25 51.25 105.76
C LYS A 1021 -20.10 49.98 105.81
N ALA A 1022 -21.20 49.98 106.55
CA ALA A 1022 -22.14 48.86 106.60
C ALA A 1022 -22.81 48.58 105.24
N LYS A 1023 -23.18 49.63 104.49
CA LYS A 1023 -23.69 49.48 103.12
C LYS A 1023 -22.66 48.82 102.20
N PHE A 1024 -21.40 49.27 102.26
CA PHE A 1024 -20.32 48.71 101.44
C PHE A 1024 -19.97 47.27 101.81
N THR A 1025 -19.85 46.93 103.10
CA THR A 1025 -19.60 45.53 103.51
C THR A 1025 -20.73 44.59 103.10
N ARG A 1026 -21.98 45.06 103.12
CA ARG A 1026 -23.14 44.30 102.63
C ARG A 1026 -23.10 44.10 101.11
N GLU A 1027 -22.80 45.15 100.34
CA GLU A 1027 -22.62 45.09 98.89
C GLU A 1027 -21.49 44.10 98.51
N SER A 1028 -20.37 44.17 99.22
CA SER A 1028 -19.21 43.29 99.04
C SER A 1028 -19.54 41.83 99.39
N SER A 1029 -20.21 41.57 100.52
CA SER A 1029 -20.67 40.22 100.89
C SER A 1029 -21.63 39.65 99.85
N PHE A 1030 -22.61 40.43 99.39
CA PHE A 1030 -23.58 39.99 98.38
C PHE A 1030 -22.92 39.66 97.03
N ARG A 1031 -21.93 40.47 96.60
CA ARG A 1031 -21.12 40.16 95.41
C ARG A 1031 -20.27 38.90 95.62
N GLY A 1032 -19.70 38.71 96.81
CA GLY A 1032 -19.01 37.48 97.20
C GLY A 1032 -19.92 36.26 97.09
N ASP A 1033 -21.11 36.32 97.70
CA ASP A 1033 -22.11 35.24 97.67
C ASP A 1033 -22.58 34.92 96.25
N LEU A 1034 -22.84 35.92 95.41
CA LEU A 1034 -23.11 35.73 93.98
C LEU A 1034 -21.94 35.08 93.24
N THR A 1035 -20.70 35.41 93.60
CA THR A 1035 -19.50 34.79 93.00
C THR A 1035 -19.39 33.31 93.40
N TYR A 1036 -19.71 32.96 94.65
CA TYR A 1036 -19.81 31.57 95.09
C TYR A 1036 -20.96 30.83 94.39
N GLN A 1037 -22.13 31.46 94.20
CA GLN A 1037 -23.23 30.87 93.44
C GLN A 1037 -22.85 30.62 91.97
N LYS A 1038 -22.21 31.59 91.29
CA LYS A 1038 -21.70 31.41 89.93
C LYS A 1038 -20.69 30.26 89.87
N ARG A 1039 -19.72 30.20 90.79
CA ARG A 1039 -18.75 29.10 90.87
C ARG A 1039 -19.42 27.74 91.11
N TYR A 1040 -20.42 27.67 91.99
CA TYR A 1040 -21.18 26.44 92.24
C TYR A 1040 -21.98 25.98 91.02
N LEU A 1041 -22.62 26.91 90.31
CA LEU A 1041 -23.33 26.62 89.05
C LEU A 1041 -22.36 26.18 87.94
N LEU A 1042 -21.18 26.80 87.82
CA LEU A 1042 -20.14 26.36 86.88
C LEU A 1042 -19.58 24.97 87.23
N VAL A 1043 -19.42 24.62 88.50
CA VAL A 1043 -19.04 23.26 88.91
C VAL A 1043 -20.14 22.24 88.61
N LEU A 1044 -21.42 22.62 88.75
CA LEU A 1044 -22.55 21.80 88.31
C LEU A 1044 -22.57 21.61 86.79
N LEU A 1045 -22.39 22.69 86.01
CA LEU A 1045 -22.30 22.63 84.55
C LEU A 1045 -21.12 21.75 84.10
N ALA A 1046 -19.92 21.93 84.68
CA ALA A 1046 -18.78 21.08 84.39
C ALA A 1046 -18.98 19.60 84.80
N GLN A 1047 -19.84 19.31 85.79
CA GLN A 1047 -20.27 17.94 86.09
C GLN A 1047 -21.27 17.42 85.06
N PHE A 1048 -22.19 18.26 84.59
CA PHE A 1048 -23.12 17.92 83.50
C PHE A 1048 -22.37 17.69 82.18
N GLU A 1049 -21.51 18.60 81.74
CA GLU A 1049 -20.64 18.45 80.56
C GLU A 1049 -19.80 17.18 80.63
N LYS A 1050 -19.21 16.86 81.79
CA LYS A 1050 -18.51 15.58 81.97
C LYS A 1050 -19.46 14.40 81.82
N SER A 1051 -20.65 14.46 82.40
CA SER A 1051 -21.66 13.40 82.25
C SER A 1051 -22.14 13.27 80.80
N GLU A 1052 -22.30 14.38 80.07
CA GLU A 1052 -22.68 14.44 78.66
C GLU A 1052 -21.57 13.89 77.77
N ARG A 1053 -20.31 14.29 77.95
CA ARG A 1053 -19.16 13.65 77.28
C ARG A 1053 -19.09 12.15 77.58
N THR A 1054 -19.43 11.73 78.80
CA THR A 1054 -19.52 10.29 79.14
C THR A 1054 -20.71 9.61 78.44
N ILE A 1055 -21.84 10.31 78.28
CA ILE A 1055 -23.02 9.85 77.54
C ILE A 1055 -22.70 9.74 76.05
N PHE A 1056 -22.10 10.75 75.42
CA PHE A 1056 -21.65 10.72 74.03
C PHE A 1056 -20.61 9.62 73.79
N ALA A 1057 -19.62 9.47 74.67
CA ALA A 1057 -18.67 8.34 74.61
C ALA A 1057 -19.33 6.96 74.84
N SER A 1058 -20.50 6.90 75.48
CA SER A 1058 -21.29 5.67 75.63
C SER A 1058 -22.18 5.43 74.40
N ILE A 1059 -22.72 6.47 73.78
CA ILE A 1059 -23.49 6.42 72.53
C ILE A 1059 -22.59 5.99 71.37
N ALA A 1060 -21.38 6.55 71.28
CA ALA A 1060 -20.36 6.19 70.30
C ALA A 1060 -19.84 4.74 70.41
N ARG A 1061 -20.17 4.02 71.50
CA ARG A 1061 -19.78 2.62 71.72
C ARG A 1061 -20.82 1.58 71.27
N ILE A 1062 -21.96 2.02 70.72
CA ILE A 1062 -23.02 1.20 70.11
C ILE A 1062 -23.77 0.26 71.11
N GLY A 1063 -25.11 0.33 71.08
CA GLY A 1063 -25.99 -0.68 71.69
C GLY A 1063 -26.39 -0.42 73.15
N PHE A 1064 -27.70 -0.31 73.39
CA PHE A 1064 -28.27 -0.18 74.75
C PHE A 1064 -27.94 -1.41 75.62
N PRO A 1065 -27.59 -1.19 76.90
CA PRO A 1065 -28.63 -1.44 77.90
C PRO A 1065 -28.82 -0.30 78.92
N VAL A 1066 -30.08 0.00 79.23
CA VAL A 1066 -30.46 0.96 80.28
C VAL A 1066 -30.06 0.42 81.65
N LYS A 1067 -29.17 1.11 82.37
CA LYS A 1067 -28.94 0.86 83.81
C LYS A 1067 -30.11 1.45 84.63
N PRO A 1068 -30.66 0.72 85.61
CA PRO A 1068 -31.77 1.21 86.43
C PRO A 1068 -31.37 2.38 87.31
N GLN A 1069 -32.30 3.32 87.54
CA GLN A 1069 -32.09 4.48 88.39
C GLN A 1069 -31.74 4.09 89.82
N GLN A 1070 -30.61 4.58 90.34
CA GLN A 1070 -30.26 4.38 91.75
C GLN A 1070 -31.16 5.22 92.67
N ALA A 1071 -31.66 4.60 93.75
CA ALA A 1071 -32.57 5.24 94.70
C ALA A 1071 -31.94 6.44 95.41
N LYS A 1072 -32.72 7.52 95.56
CA LYS A 1072 -32.30 8.78 96.22
C LYS A 1072 -31.87 8.51 97.67
N ARG A 1073 -30.57 8.67 97.98
CA ARG A 1073 -30.04 8.54 99.34
C ARG A 1073 -30.73 9.53 100.29
N ARG A 1074 -31.13 9.06 101.48
CA ARG A 1074 -31.74 9.91 102.53
C ARG A 1074 -30.73 10.95 103.02
N ARG A 1075 -31.20 12.19 103.26
CA ARG A 1075 -30.35 13.32 103.67
C ARG A 1075 -29.73 13.06 105.05
N SER A 1076 -28.44 13.31 105.21
CA SER A 1076 -27.73 13.09 106.47
C SER A 1076 -28.11 14.13 107.53
N LEU A 1077 -28.02 13.75 108.80
CA LEU A 1077 -28.32 14.63 109.94
C LEU A 1077 -27.40 15.89 109.94
N LYS A 1078 -26.17 15.75 109.43
CA LYS A 1078 -25.24 16.86 109.16
C LYS A 1078 -25.81 17.88 108.16
N SER A 1079 -26.58 17.47 107.14
CA SER A 1079 -27.25 18.41 106.23
C SER A 1079 -28.32 19.23 106.96
N VAL A 1080 -29.13 18.59 107.80
CA VAL A 1080 -30.16 19.26 108.61
C VAL A 1080 -29.54 20.26 109.60
N ALA A 1081 -28.42 19.89 110.25
CA ALA A 1081 -27.69 20.78 111.14
C ALA A 1081 -27.17 22.05 110.43
N HIS A 1082 -26.63 21.93 109.21
CA HIS A 1082 -26.22 23.11 108.43
C HIS A 1082 -27.40 24.02 108.07
N VAL A 1083 -28.58 23.46 107.76
CA VAL A 1083 -29.79 24.25 107.50
C VAL A 1083 -30.22 25.03 108.76
N VAL A 1084 -30.17 24.41 109.94
CA VAL A 1084 -30.51 25.10 111.21
C VAL A 1084 -29.51 26.23 111.52
N VAL A 1085 -28.20 25.99 111.35
CA VAL A 1085 -27.15 27.03 111.51
C VAL A 1085 -27.35 28.17 110.50
N PHE A 1086 -27.70 27.85 109.26
CA PHE A 1086 -27.98 28.83 108.21
C PHE A 1086 -29.22 29.69 108.53
N MET A 1087 -30.32 29.09 108.98
CA MET A 1087 -31.52 29.81 109.40
C MET A 1087 -31.24 30.76 110.58
N ASN A 1088 -30.44 30.34 111.57
CA ASN A 1088 -30.01 31.22 112.67
C ASN A 1088 -29.10 32.36 112.20
N ARG A 1089 -28.21 32.13 111.22
CA ARG A 1089 -27.41 33.20 110.60
C ARG A 1089 -28.28 34.19 109.82
N ILE A 1090 -29.23 33.72 109.02
CA ILE A 1090 -30.19 34.59 108.32
C ILE A 1090 -30.97 35.45 109.31
N LYS A 1091 -31.47 34.86 110.41
CA LYS A 1091 -32.25 35.61 111.41
C LYS A 1091 -31.43 36.76 112.01
N ARG A 1092 -30.19 36.50 112.46
CA ARG A 1092 -29.29 37.54 112.98
C ARG A 1092 -28.94 38.60 111.94
N ASN A 1093 -28.69 38.21 110.69
CA ASN A 1093 -28.42 39.15 109.60
C ASN A 1093 -29.66 40.02 109.28
N SER A 1094 -30.88 39.47 109.40
CA SER A 1094 -32.13 40.21 109.26
C SER A 1094 -32.35 41.21 110.40
N GLU A 1095 -32.02 40.84 111.64
CA GLU A 1095 -32.09 41.75 112.80
C GLU A 1095 -31.11 42.93 112.62
N GLN A 1096 -29.85 42.66 112.25
CA GLN A 1096 -28.86 43.69 111.93
C GLN A 1096 -29.28 44.58 110.73
N TRP A 1097 -29.95 44.02 109.73
CA TRP A 1097 -30.51 44.78 108.61
C TRP A 1097 -31.58 45.77 109.08
N GLN A 1098 -32.44 45.38 110.02
CA GLN A 1098 -33.49 46.26 110.55
C GLN A 1098 -32.89 47.44 111.32
N GLU A 1099 -31.90 47.22 112.18
CA GLU A 1099 -31.15 48.28 112.88
C GLU A 1099 -30.50 49.27 111.90
N GLN A 1100 -29.80 48.76 110.89
CA GLN A 1100 -29.16 49.59 109.87
C GLN A 1100 -30.19 50.38 109.04
N ARG A 1101 -31.36 49.79 108.75
CA ARG A 1101 -32.45 50.47 108.05
C ARG A 1101 -33.05 51.60 108.89
N ALA A 1102 -33.15 51.45 110.21
CA ALA A 1102 -33.57 52.52 111.12
C ALA A 1102 -32.57 53.69 111.10
N SER A 1103 -31.25 53.41 111.11
CA SER A 1103 -30.22 54.46 111.04
C SER A 1103 -30.31 55.31 109.78
N LYS A 1104 -30.75 54.73 108.65
CA LYS A 1104 -30.95 55.45 107.38
C LYS A 1104 -31.98 56.58 107.51
N VAL A 1105 -33.09 56.32 108.21
CA VAL A 1105 -34.19 57.28 108.39
C VAL A 1105 -33.74 58.49 109.23
N ALA A 1106 -32.97 58.23 110.29
CA ALA A 1106 -32.37 59.29 111.12
C ALA A 1106 -31.37 60.15 110.32
N ILE A 1107 -30.54 59.53 109.48
CA ILE A 1107 -29.58 60.25 108.61
C ILE A 1107 -30.32 61.09 107.56
N SER A 1108 -31.38 60.58 106.92
CA SER A 1108 -32.16 61.38 105.95
C SER A 1108 -32.86 62.57 106.60
N ALA A 1109 -33.45 62.39 107.78
CA ALA A 1109 -34.09 63.48 108.52
C ALA A 1109 -33.06 64.57 108.91
N ALA A 1110 -31.89 64.18 109.41
CA ALA A 1110 -30.82 65.13 109.74
C ALA A 1110 -30.29 65.90 108.52
N LEU A 1111 -30.18 65.25 107.35
CA LEU A 1111 -29.79 65.91 106.10
C LEU A 1111 -30.88 66.86 105.58
N GLU A 1112 -32.15 66.53 105.75
CA GLU A 1112 -33.27 67.42 105.43
C GLU A 1112 -33.30 68.65 106.35
N ASP A 1113 -33.05 68.49 107.65
CA ASP A 1113 -32.93 69.61 108.58
C ASP A 1113 -31.74 70.52 108.26
N VAL A 1114 -30.58 69.97 107.87
CA VAL A 1114 -29.45 70.78 107.39
C VAL A 1114 -29.80 71.53 106.11
N ARG A 1115 -30.54 70.90 105.17
CA ARG A 1115 -31.04 71.57 103.96
C ARG A 1115 -32.03 72.69 104.30
N ARG A 1116 -32.96 72.48 105.23
CA ARG A 1116 -33.90 73.52 105.72
C ARG A 1116 -33.15 74.67 106.38
N ARG A 1117 -32.15 74.41 107.23
CA ARG A 1117 -31.32 75.45 107.85
C ARG A 1117 -30.51 76.25 106.82
N ARG A 1118 -29.96 75.60 105.79
CA ARG A 1118 -29.28 76.31 104.69
C ARG A 1118 -30.25 77.13 103.84
N ALA A 1119 -31.47 76.66 103.61
CA ALA A 1119 -32.50 77.44 102.91
C ALA A 1119 -32.93 78.67 103.72
N LEU A 1120 -33.11 78.53 105.04
CA LEU A 1120 -33.40 79.65 105.94
C LEU A 1120 -32.23 80.65 105.99
N ALA A 1121 -30.99 80.19 106.15
CA ALA A 1121 -29.79 81.04 106.15
C ALA A 1121 -29.44 81.65 104.78
N ALA A 1122 -30.11 81.25 103.70
CA ALA A 1122 -30.01 81.87 102.37
C ALA A 1122 -31.21 82.79 102.05
N SER A 1123 -32.18 82.90 102.96
CA SER A 1123 -33.33 83.82 102.87
C SER A 1123 -33.30 84.92 103.94
N SER A 1124 -32.24 84.95 104.75
CA SER A 1124 -31.82 86.01 105.68
C SER A 1124 -30.56 86.69 105.17
#